data_AF-A0A5J6V7X9-F1
#
_entry.id   AF-A0A5J6V7X9-F1
#
_cell.length_a   1.000
_cell.length_b   1.000
_cell.length_c   1.000
_cell.angle_alpha   90.00
_cell.angle_beta   90.00
_cell.angle_gamma   90.00
#
_symmetry.space_group_name_H-M   'P 1'
#
loop_
_entity.id
_entity.type
_entity.pdbx_description
1 polymer ?
#
loop_
_entity_poly.entity_id
_entity_poly.type
_entity_poly.pdbx_seq_one_letter_code
_entity_poly.pdbx_strand_id
1 'polypeptide(L)'
;MSQLANFVWSIADQLRGVYKPNQYGNVVLPMTILRRMECVLAPHRDTIQKLAGMAQGETLELLVRDRTGLSFYNTSPYTLAKILEEPENLRNNLRAYLDAFSGNVADLFGNYKFDQEIDTLDTNDRLYLVLDRFAKIDLGPEALTNAQMGTMFEDLIRRFAAASNETAGEHFTPRDAVRLLVDLLVEPDGDVLTGSAVRTVYDPTAGTGGMLSVLDERLTEMNPKAQVVMYGQELNAQSYAICKSELIGKGQDANNIALGDTLANDHHLERTFDYVLSNPPYGGDWKASQSAVLSEAENMAGGGRFPGGLPAISDGQMLFLQVVSSKLRPASEGGGRAGIVLNGSPLFTGGAESGPSNIRRWLLESDLVDVIVALPTDMFYNTGISTFMWVLDNAKSEERRGKVQLIDGREFFTRLRRSLGSKGKEIEDRSRERLLRIYAAFDEQAEEDAPYSKVLAPEDFGYREITVEQPLRRRFEITDETLSKMTSVKQIQKLSEENRAKLSAGLETLRGRVWMDRQEFLSALRMASKAAGYALPTPMVKVLWQSIGVHDDEAVICTDRGGNWEPDPASRSTEIVPFERDIEKYFRTEVQPHAPDAWVDHSKTKVGYEIPFTRLFYSGRRLRGAGVVSDEAADVMAQIQSHQRTLEEIPGSKLRETFAASFDAPLAPNWRRVRLGSILKERREVGSEDDFPALSVTLDGVIPQLSHVAKTADRDARRIVRAGDIVINSRSDRRGSSGLAIRDGSVSIIYTVLRPVGIHPRYAHHLIRSIPFQEEFYRWGHGIVADLWTTRYSEMARILVPLPPPEEQAEIVRQLDALDELSRLAARYAALVSEQVRALSAELVNHGTGEVSP
;
A
#
# COMPACT_ATOMS: atom_id res chain seq x y z
N MET A 1 23.88 -8.49 0.11
CA MET A 1 23.38 -8.35 -1.28
C MET A 1 24.42 -8.62 -2.37
N SER A 2 25.68 -8.12 -2.28
CA SER A 2 26.69 -8.34 -3.35
C SER A 2 27.11 -9.82 -3.51
N GLN A 3 27.26 -10.57 -2.42
CA GLN A 3 27.62 -12.01 -2.48
C GLN A 3 26.53 -12.88 -3.11
N LEU A 4 25.26 -12.66 -2.76
CA LEU A 4 24.12 -13.36 -3.37
C LEU A 4 23.97 -13.02 -4.85
N ALA A 5 24.11 -11.75 -5.23
CA ALA A 5 24.06 -11.34 -6.63
C ALA A 5 25.12 -12.07 -7.45
N ASN A 6 26.35 -12.16 -6.94
CA ASN A 6 27.45 -12.87 -7.58
C ASN A 6 27.20 -14.38 -7.64
N PHE A 7 26.61 -14.97 -6.60
CA PHE A 7 26.21 -16.37 -6.58
C PHE A 7 25.22 -16.68 -7.71
N VAL A 8 24.14 -15.91 -7.81
CA VAL A 8 23.11 -16.07 -8.86
C VAL A 8 23.69 -15.90 -10.25
N TRP A 9 24.52 -14.88 -10.45
CA TRP A 9 25.22 -14.68 -11.72
C TRP A 9 26.11 -15.88 -12.07
N SER A 10 26.82 -16.43 -11.09
CA SER A 10 27.68 -17.60 -11.31
C SER A 10 26.91 -18.86 -11.73
N ILE A 11 25.67 -19.02 -11.26
CA ILE A 11 24.77 -20.10 -11.71
C ILE A 11 24.22 -19.80 -13.10
N ALA A 12 23.76 -18.56 -13.34
CA ALA A 12 23.20 -18.14 -14.62
C ALA A 12 24.17 -18.38 -15.79
N ASP A 13 25.48 -18.19 -15.57
CA ASP A 13 26.50 -18.50 -16.57
C ASP A 13 26.56 -20.00 -16.93
N GLN A 14 26.24 -20.91 -15.99
CA GLN A 14 26.16 -22.35 -16.27
C GLN A 14 24.88 -22.74 -17.01
N LEU A 15 23.79 -22.01 -16.78
CA LEU A 15 22.49 -22.28 -17.40
C LEU A 15 22.34 -21.66 -18.79
N ARG A 16 23.19 -20.68 -19.14
CA ARG A 16 23.16 -19.98 -20.42
C ARG A 16 23.33 -20.95 -21.59
N GLY A 17 22.42 -20.88 -22.56
CA GLY A 17 22.41 -21.70 -23.77
C GLY A 17 21.55 -22.96 -23.64
N VAL A 18 21.41 -23.53 -22.44
CA VAL A 18 20.50 -24.65 -22.16
C VAL A 18 19.10 -24.12 -21.84
N TYR A 19 19.04 -23.04 -21.04
CA TYR A 19 17.80 -22.40 -20.62
C TYR A 19 17.70 -20.96 -21.17
N LYS A 20 16.47 -20.50 -21.38
CA LYS A 20 16.19 -19.08 -21.56
C LYS A 20 16.26 -18.36 -20.19
N PRO A 21 16.59 -17.07 -20.14
CA PRO A 21 16.72 -16.33 -18.87
C PRO A 21 15.49 -16.42 -17.95
N ASN A 22 14.28 -16.47 -18.53
CA ASN A 22 13.03 -16.64 -17.78
C ASN A 22 12.85 -18.04 -17.15
N GLN A 23 13.56 -19.05 -17.65
CA GLN A 23 13.51 -20.42 -17.15
C GLN A 23 14.53 -20.70 -16.06
N TYR A 24 15.49 -19.80 -15.80
CA TYR A 24 16.52 -20.01 -14.78
C TYR A 24 15.92 -20.23 -13.39
N GLY A 25 14.76 -19.62 -13.11
CA GLY A 25 14.02 -19.82 -11.86
C GLY A 25 13.65 -21.28 -11.58
N ASN A 26 13.33 -22.06 -12.61
CA ASN A 26 12.96 -23.48 -12.48
C ASN A 26 14.10 -24.35 -11.92
N VAL A 27 15.35 -23.91 -12.09
CA VAL A 27 16.53 -24.62 -11.57
C VAL A 27 17.01 -23.98 -10.26
N VAL A 28 17.15 -22.65 -10.25
CA VAL A 28 17.79 -21.93 -9.15
C VAL A 28 16.94 -21.99 -7.88
N LEU A 29 15.61 -21.87 -7.98
CA LEU A 29 14.72 -21.87 -6.82
C LEU A 29 14.68 -23.23 -6.09
N PRO A 30 14.39 -24.37 -6.76
CA PRO A 30 14.38 -25.66 -6.07
C PRO A 30 15.76 -26.07 -5.55
N MET A 31 16.86 -25.73 -6.24
CA MET A 31 18.22 -25.95 -5.72
C MET A 31 18.50 -25.11 -4.46
N THR A 32 17.98 -23.88 -4.41
CA THR A 32 18.10 -23.01 -3.22
C THR A 32 17.33 -23.59 -2.04
N ILE A 33 16.11 -24.09 -2.28
CA ILE A 33 15.30 -24.79 -1.27
C ILE A 33 16.06 -26.03 -0.75
N LEU A 34 16.54 -26.89 -1.68
CA LEU A 34 17.30 -28.09 -1.34
C LEU A 34 18.52 -27.78 -0.49
N ARG A 35 19.29 -26.74 -0.86
CA ARG A 35 20.49 -26.35 -0.11
C ARG A 35 20.15 -25.78 1.26
N ARG A 36 19.11 -24.94 1.39
CA ARG A 36 18.64 -24.44 2.70
C ARG A 36 18.25 -25.60 3.61
N MET A 37 17.49 -26.56 3.10
CA MET A 37 17.08 -27.75 3.85
C MET A 37 18.27 -28.60 4.28
N GLU A 38 19.26 -28.82 3.41
CA GLU A 38 20.48 -29.53 3.79
C GLU A 38 21.24 -28.81 4.91
N CYS A 39 21.40 -27.49 4.82
CA CYS A 39 22.07 -26.70 5.86
C CYS A 39 21.33 -26.76 7.21
N VAL A 40 19.99 -26.72 7.20
CA VAL A 40 19.17 -26.87 8.42
C VAL A 40 19.31 -28.27 9.02
N LEU A 41 19.40 -29.32 8.20
CA LEU A 41 19.56 -30.69 8.67
C LEU A 41 20.99 -31.03 9.12
N ALA A 42 22.00 -30.29 8.66
CA ALA A 42 23.41 -30.63 8.87
C ALA A 42 23.78 -30.89 10.35
N PRO A 43 23.35 -30.07 11.34
CA PRO A 43 23.64 -30.33 12.76
C PRO A 43 22.95 -31.57 13.33
N HIS A 44 21.90 -32.06 12.68
CA HIS A 44 21.02 -33.11 13.18
C HIS A 44 21.16 -34.46 12.45
N ARG A 45 21.95 -34.53 11.38
CA ARG A 45 22.05 -35.73 10.51
C ARG A 45 22.34 -37.02 11.26
N ASP A 46 23.33 -37.03 12.16
CA ASP A 46 23.69 -38.25 12.91
C ASP A 46 22.54 -38.72 13.81
N THR A 47 21.80 -37.78 14.39
CA THR A 47 20.62 -38.07 15.21
C THR A 47 19.51 -38.65 14.34
N ILE A 48 19.22 -38.01 13.21
CA ILE A 48 18.18 -38.44 12.27
C ILE A 48 18.49 -39.84 11.72
N GLN A 49 19.74 -40.13 11.34
CA GLN A 49 20.14 -41.44 10.84
C GLN A 49 19.96 -42.54 11.89
N LYS A 50 20.30 -42.28 13.15
CA LYS A 50 20.06 -43.22 14.26
C LYS A 50 18.57 -43.47 14.45
N LEU A 51 17.76 -42.42 14.45
CA LEU A 51 16.30 -42.52 14.59
C LEU A 51 15.67 -43.28 13.43
N ALA A 52 16.11 -43.03 12.20
CA ALA A 52 15.62 -43.72 10.99
C ALA A 52 15.96 -45.22 10.98
N GLY A 53 17.01 -45.64 11.68
CA GLY A 53 17.31 -47.06 11.92
C GLY A 53 16.40 -47.72 12.96
N MET A 54 15.65 -46.95 13.75
CA MET A 54 14.80 -47.42 14.85
C MET A 54 13.30 -47.29 14.55
N ALA A 55 12.91 -46.33 13.71
CA ALA A 55 11.51 -45.99 13.43
C ALA A 55 11.33 -45.54 11.98
N GLN A 56 10.09 -45.62 11.49
CA GLN A 56 9.66 -45.15 10.17
C GLN A 56 8.28 -44.49 10.25
N GLY A 57 7.89 -43.77 9.20
CA GLY A 57 6.59 -43.10 9.11
C GLY A 57 6.38 -42.06 10.22
N GLU A 58 5.14 -41.95 10.70
CA GLU A 58 4.73 -40.99 11.74
C GLU A 58 5.56 -41.10 13.03
N THR A 59 5.97 -42.31 13.42
CA THR A 59 6.81 -42.51 14.61
C THR A 59 8.18 -41.85 14.45
N LEU A 60 8.77 -41.92 13.26
CA LEU A 60 10.04 -41.25 12.98
C LEU A 60 9.87 -39.73 13.01
N GLU A 61 8.78 -39.22 12.43
CA GLU A 61 8.46 -37.80 12.42
C GLU A 61 8.33 -37.24 13.85
N LEU A 62 7.58 -37.92 14.72
CA LEU A 62 7.44 -37.53 16.13
C LEU A 62 8.78 -37.54 16.87
N LEU A 63 9.61 -38.57 16.66
CA LEU A 63 10.93 -38.66 17.30
C LEU A 63 11.90 -37.60 16.80
N VAL A 64 11.90 -37.30 15.49
CA VAL A 64 12.71 -36.22 14.92
C VAL A 64 12.28 -34.88 15.52
N ARG A 65 10.97 -34.60 15.56
CA ARG A 65 10.43 -33.37 16.11
C ARG A 65 10.79 -33.19 17.59
N ASP A 66 10.63 -34.24 18.39
CA ASP A 66 10.99 -34.24 19.82
C ASP A 66 12.50 -33.98 20.04
N ARG A 67 13.36 -34.60 19.24
CA ARG A 67 14.82 -34.56 19.46
C ARG A 67 15.55 -33.40 18.79
N THR A 68 14.99 -32.86 17.71
CA THR A 68 15.64 -31.84 16.88
C THR A 68 14.87 -30.54 16.80
N GLY A 69 13.57 -30.55 17.13
CA GLY A 69 12.66 -29.43 16.90
C GLY A 69 12.24 -29.25 15.44
N LEU A 70 12.75 -30.06 14.51
CA LEU A 70 12.44 -29.95 13.09
C LEU A 70 11.17 -30.71 12.74
N SER A 71 10.35 -30.14 11.84
CA SER A 71 9.16 -30.78 11.28
C SER A 71 9.44 -31.59 10.01
N PHE A 72 10.70 -31.74 9.62
CA PHE A 72 11.11 -32.49 8.44
C PHE A 72 12.44 -33.20 8.65
N TYR A 73 12.72 -34.21 7.84
CA TYR A 73 13.98 -34.96 7.88
C TYR A 73 14.38 -35.50 6.51
N ASN A 74 15.63 -35.97 6.41
CA ASN A 74 16.12 -36.75 5.28
C ASN A 74 16.88 -37.98 5.82
N THR A 75 16.54 -39.17 5.35
CA THR A 75 17.13 -40.44 5.84
C THR A 75 18.34 -40.92 5.03
N SER A 76 18.67 -40.23 3.93
CA SER A 76 19.74 -40.62 3.04
C SER A 76 21.14 -40.48 3.68
N PRO A 77 22.08 -41.38 3.37
CA PRO A 77 23.49 -41.18 3.71
C PRO A 77 24.15 -40.05 2.89
N TYR A 78 23.53 -39.62 1.79
CA TYR A 78 24.06 -38.62 0.86
C TYR A 78 23.94 -37.19 1.41
N THR A 79 24.95 -36.38 1.10
CA THR A 79 24.92 -34.91 1.11
C THR A 79 25.20 -34.44 -0.32
N LEU A 80 24.92 -33.18 -0.65
CA LEU A 80 25.32 -32.61 -1.95
C LEU A 80 26.83 -32.78 -2.19
N ALA A 81 27.64 -32.62 -1.15
CA ALA A 81 29.08 -32.86 -1.20
C ALA A 81 29.43 -34.32 -1.54
N LYS A 82 28.81 -35.32 -0.88
CA LYS A 82 29.04 -36.74 -1.18
C LYS A 82 28.54 -37.14 -2.57
N ILE A 83 27.42 -36.57 -3.02
CA ILE A 83 26.90 -36.82 -4.38
C ILE A 83 27.93 -36.38 -5.43
N LEU A 84 28.62 -35.27 -5.21
CA LEU A 84 29.67 -34.75 -6.10
C LEU A 84 30.94 -35.62 -6.13
N GLU A 85 31.16 -36.49 -5.15
CA GLU A 85 32.30 -37.43 -5.13
C GLU A 85 32.09 -38.61 -6.11
N GLU A 86 30.85 -38.85 -6.56
CA GLU A 86 30.48 -39.92 -7.49
C GLU A 86 29.85 -39.36 -8.79
N PRO A 87 30.63 -38.65 -9.62
CA PRO A 87 30.09 -37.95 -10.80
C PRO A 87 29.44 -38.88 -11.84
N GLU A 88 29.85 -40.15 -11.91
CA GLU A 88 29.26 -41.14 -12.83
C GLU A 88 27.82 -41.52 -12.47
N ASN A 89 27.42 -41.36 -11.19
CA ASN A 89 26.08 -41.68 -10.68
C ASN A 89 25.33 -40.45 -10.19
N LEU A 90 25.79 -39.24 -10.55
CA LEU A 90 25.36 -37.96 -9.99
C LEU A 90 23.83 -37.80 -9.97
N ARG A 91 23.19 -38.02 -11.13
CA ARG A 91 21.73 -37.92 -11.28
C ARG A 91 20.99 -38.89 -10.38
N ASN A 92 21.41 -40.15 -10.35
CA ASN A 92 20.74 -41.21 -9.58
C ASN A 92 20.90 -40.97 -8.07
N ASN A 93 22.09 -40.54 -7.65
CA ASN A 93 22.38 -40.23 -6.25
C ASN A 93 21.61 -38.98 -5.78
N LEU A 94 21.46 -37.96 -6.64
CA LEU A 94 20.62 -36.79 -6.35
C LEU A 94 19.14 -37.16 -6.21
N ARG A 95 18.60 -38.00 -7.10
CA ARG A 95 17.22 -38.50 -6.99
C ARG A 95 17.00 -39.30 -5.71
N ALA A 96 17.90 -40.24 -5.41
CA ALA A 96 17.85 -41.01 -4.17
C ALA A 96 17.95 -40.12 -2.92
N TYR A 97 18.64 -38.99 -3.00
CA TYR A 97 18.67 -38.00 -1.93
C TYR A 97 17.34 -37.26 -1.78
N LEU A 98 16.70 -36.87 -2.89
CA LEU A 98 15.39 -36.21 -2.88
C LEU A 98 14.27 -37.15 -2.38
N ASP A 99 14.28 -38.40 -2.80
CA ASP A 99 13.29 -39.42 -2.42
C ASP A 99 13.34 -39.79 -0.93
N ALA A 100 14.45 -39.49 -0.25
CA ALA A 100 14.67 -39.80 1.15
C ALA A 100 14.18 -38.72 2.12
N PHE A 101 13.62 -37.61 1.61
CA PHE A 101 12.97 -36.61 2.47
C PHE A 101 11.64 -37.12 3.04
N SER A 102 11.22 -36.55 4.17
CA SER A 102 9.90 -36.79 4.75
C SER A 102 8.77 -36.38 3.80
N GLY A 103 7.61 -37.02 3.91
CA GLY A 103 6.50 -36.87 2.96
C GLY A 103 5.99 -35.44 2.78
N ASN A 104 6.10 -34.60 3.80
CA ASN A 104 5.73 -33.19 3.77
C ASN A 104 6.65 -32.29 2.93
N VAL A 105 7.77 -32.81 2.40
CA VAL A 105 8.73 -32.10 1.54
C VAL A 105 8.60 -32.54 0.07
N ALA A 106 8.04 -33.72 -0.20
CA ALA A 106 8.07 -34.34 -1.52
C ALA A 106 7.37 -33.49 -2.61
N ASP A 107 6.25 -32.86 -2.27
CA ASP A 107 5.48 -32.01 -3.19
C ASP A 107 6.20 -30.70 -3.54
N LEU A 108 7.16 -30.23 -2.72
CA LEU A 108 7.94 -29.02 -3.02
C LEU A 108 8.65 -29.15 -4.37
N PHE A 109 9.39 -30.25 -4.56
CA PHE A 109 10.16 -30.51 -5.78
C PHE A 109 9.26 -30.92 -6.96
N GLY A 110 8.15 -31.61 -6.67
CA GLY A 110 7.12 -31.95 -7.66
C GLY A 110 6.51 -30.71 -8.32
N ASN A 111 6.23 -29.66 -7.54
CA ASN A 111 5.68 -28.38 -8.04
C ASN A 111 6.65 -27.63 -8.97
N TYR A 112 7.96 -27.88 -8.87
CA TYR A 112 8.97 -27.38 -9.81
C TYR A 112 9.23 -28.32 -10.99
N LYS A 113 8.60 -29.51 -11.03
CA LYS A 113 8.93 -30.59 -11.98
C LYS A 113 10.43 -30.90 -11.97
N PHE A 114 11.04 -30.87 -10.79
CA PHE A 114 12.49 -30.79 -10.65
C PHE A 114 13.24 -31.98 -11.25
N ASP A 115 12.62 -33.16 -11.30
CA ASP A 115 13.17 -34.32 -12.00
C ASP A 115 13.46 -34.06 -13.48
N GLN A 116 12.61 -33.30 -14.18
CA GLN A 116 12.79 -32.95 -15.59
C GLN A 116 13.94 -31.96 -15.76
N GLU A 117 14.08 -31.04 -14.81
CA GLU A 117 15.16 -30.06 -14.76
C GLU A 117 16.51 -30.76 -14.48
N ILE A 118 16.52 -31.76 -13.60
CA ILE A 118 17.68 -32.63 -13.34
C ILE A 118 18.09 -33.38 -14.63
N ASP A 119 17.16 -34.03 -15.33
CA ASP A 119 17.46 -34.73 -16.59
C ASP A 119 18.00 -33.79 -17.67
N THR A 120 17.44 -32.58 -17.76
CA THR A 120 17.88 -31.56 -18.71
C THR A 120 19.29 -31.08 -18.38
N LEU A 121 19.59 -30.82 -17.10
CA LEU A 121 20.93 -30.44 -16.66
C LEU A 121 21.96 -31.55 -16.89
N ASP A 122 21.60 -32.80 -16.63
CA ASP A 122 22.47 -33.97 -16.79
C ASP A 122 22.82 -34.20 -18.26
N THR A 123 21.82 -34.21 -19.13
CA THR A 123 21.99 -34.42 -20.59
C THR A 123 22.82 -33.33 -21.27
N ASN A 124 22.95 -32.15 -20.64
CA ASN A 124 23.72 -31.02 -21.15
C ASN A 124 25.04 -30.78 -20.39
N ASP A 125 25.53 -31.75 -19.61
CA ASP A 125 26.77 -31.67 -18.82
C ASP A 125 26.81 -30.47 -17.84
N ARG A 126 25.65 -30.04 -17.33
CA ARG A 126 25.52 -28.89 -16.41
C ARG A 126 25.25 -29.31 -14.97
N LEU A 127 24.71 -30.50 -14.73
CA LEU A 127 24.25 -30.92 -13.39
C LEU A 127 25.37 -30.82 -12.35
N TYR A 128 26.55 -31.36 -12.65
CA TYR A 128 27.72 -31.29 -11.75
C TYR A 128 28.10 -29.84 -11.42
N LEU A 129 28.18 -28.98 -12.45
CA LEU A 129 28.62 -27.58 -12.31
C LEU A 129 27.65 -26.76 -11.47
N VAL A 130 26.34 -26.99 -11.62
CA VAL A 130 25.31 -26.32 -10.82
C VAL A 130 25.35 -26.83 -9.38
N LEU A 131 25.40 -28.15 -9.18
CA LEU A 131 25.38 -28.77 -7.86
C LEU A 131 26.63 -28.39 -7.03
N ASP A 132 27.81 -28.35 -7.65
CA ASP A 132 29.07 -27.92 -7.03
C ASP A 132 28.98 -26.50 -6.46
N ARG A 133 28.30 -25.60 -7.17
CA ARG A 133 28.11 -24.22 -6.72
C ARG A 133 27.19 -24.15 -5.51
N PHE A 134 26.07 -24.88 -5.54
CA PHE A 134 25.13 -24.93 -4.41
C PHE A 134 25.71 -25.62 -3.18
N ALA A 135 26.50 -26.68 -3.34
CA ALA A 135 27.14 -27.36 -2.22
C ALA A 135 28.11 -26.47 -1.41
N LYS A 136 28.65 -25.41 -2.04
CA LYS A 136 29.66 -24.50 -1.45
C LYS A 136 29.07 -23.28 -0.74
N ILE A 137 27.81 -22.93 -0.98
CA ILE A 137 27.17 -21.79 -0.32
C ILE A 137 26.59 -22.22 1.03
N ASP A 138 26.83 -21.44 2.08
CA ASP A 138 26.17 -21.67 3.36
C ASP A 138 24.84 -20.92 3.38
N LEU A 139 23.75 -21.68 3.41
CA LEU A 139 22.38 -21.18 3.58
C LEU A 139 21.82 -21.64 4.92
N GLY A 140 22.64 -21.90 5.95
CA GLY A 140 22.17 -22.28 7.27
C GLY A 140 21.52 -21.11 8.05
N PRO A 141 20.68 -21.39 9.06
CA PRO A 141 20.04 -20.35 9.88
C PRO A 141 21.02 -19.39 10.57
N GLU A 142 22.23 -19.85 10.89
CA GLU A 142 23.28 -19.00 11.49
C GLU A 142 23.90 -18.02 10.49
N ALA A 143 24.02 -18.41 9.22
CA ALA A 143 24.58 -17.57 8.15
C ALA A 143 23.53 -16.62 7.56
N LEU A 144 22.30 -17.10 7.40
CA LEU A 144 21.16 -16.35 6.87
C LEU A 144 19.91 -16.66 7.71
N THR A 145 19.39 -15.62 8.36
CA THR A 145 18.11 -15.69 9.07
C THR A 145 16.96 -16.03 8.11
N ASN A 146 15.84 -16.50 8.64
CA ASN A 146 14.66 -16.80 7.81
C ASN A 146 14.14 -15.56 7.06
N ALA A 147 14.12 -14.39 7.70
CA ALA A 147 13.78 -13.11 7.06
C ALA A 147 14.68 -12.80 5.84
N GLN A 148 15.99 -12.99 6.01
CA GLN A 148 16.97 -12.77 4.95
C GLN A 148 16.82 -13.79 3.82
N MET A 149 16.45 -15.03 4.14
CA MET A 149 16.12 -16.06 3.15
C MET A 149 14.87 -15.70 2.34
N GLY A 150 13.80 -15.22 2.98
CA GLY A 150 12.61 -14.71 2.30
C GLY A 150 12.95 -13.56 1.35
N THR A 151 13.74 -12.58 1.84
CA THR A 151 14.24 -11.46 1.02
C THR A 151 15.07 -11.95 -0.17
N MET A 152 15.88 -12.99 0.03
CA MET A 152 16.69 -13.60 -1.02
C MET A 152 15.81 -14.30 -2.07
N PHE A 153 14.79 -15.05 -1.68
CA PHE A 153 13.84 -15.66 -2.62
C PHE A 153 13.10 -14.59 -3.44
N GLU A 154 12.63 -13.53 -2.79
CA GLU A 154 11.99 -12.40 -3.48
C GLU A 154 12.95 -11.73 -4.49
N ASP A 155 14.20 -11.51 -4.11
CA ASP A 155 15.23 -10.96 -4.99
C ASP A 155 15.52 -11.87 -6.20
N LEU A 156 15.52 -13.19 -6.01
CA LEU A 156 15.69 -14.18 -7.07
C LEU A 156 14.52 -14.15 -8.05
N ILE A 157 13.29 -14.26 -7.54
CA ILE A 157 12.06 -14.25 -8.34
C ILE A 157 11.98 -12.95 -9.15
N ARG A 158 12.23 -11.80 -8.50
CA ARG A 158 12.23 -10.49 -9.17
C ARG A 158 13.20 -10.45 -10.34
N ARG A 159 14.40 -11.00 -10.19
CA ARG A 159 15.40 -11.03 -11.28
C ARG A 159 14.96 -11.91 -12.44
N PHE A 160 14.37 -13.07 -12.15
CA PHE A 160 13.91 -13.98 -13.20
C PHE A 160 12.71 -13.42 -13.97
N ALA A 161 11.77 -12.77 -13.27
CA ALA A 161 10.63 -12.13 -13.92
C ALA A 161 11.04 -10.86 -14.71
N ALA A 162 11.97 -10.05 -14.19
CA ALA A 162 12.54 -8.94 -14.95
C ALA A 162 13.25 -9.40 -16.25
N ALA A 163 13.78 -10.63 -16.26
CA ALA A 163 14.40 -11.23 -17.44
C ALA A 163 13.39 -11.85 -18.42
N SER A 164 12.14 -12.06 -18.00
CA SER A 164 11.07 -12.66 -18.82
C SER A 164 10.15 -11.65 -19.50
N ASN A 165 10.29 -10.34 -19.19
CA ASN A 165 9.34 -9.30 -19.57
C ASN A 165 7.91 -9.56 -19.03
N GLU A 166 7.76 -10.49 -18.08
CA GLU A 166 6.54 -10.68 -17.30
C GLU A 166 6.55 -9.73 -16.10
N THR A 167 5.36 -9.41 -15.59
CA THR A 167 5.12 -8.48 -14.50
C THR A 167 5.63 -9.04 -13.16
N ALA A 168 6.91 -8.82 -12.86
CA ALA A 168 7.66 -9.35 -11.70
C ALA A 168 7.07 -9.22 -10.29
N GLY A 169 6.11 -8.35 -10.07
CA GLY A 169 5.47 -8.00 -8.80
C GLY A 169 4.01 -8.44 -8.65
N GLU A 170 3.51 -9.40 -9.43
CA GLU A 170 2.22 -10.05 -9.15
C GLU A 170 2.34 -11.00 -7.96
N HIS A 171 3.57 -11.31 -7.56
CA HIS A 171 3.87 -12.34 -6.56
C HIS A 171 4.43 -11.78 -5.24
N PHE A 172 4.61 -10.46 -5.10
CA PHE A 172 5.19 -9.94 -3.86
C PHE A 172 4.78 -8.52 -3.47
N THR A 173 4.66 -8.37 -2.16
CA THR A 173 4.36 -7.11 -1.49
C THR A 173 5.65 -6.51 -0.94
N PRO A 174 5.96 -5.23 -1.22
CA PRO A 174 7.11 -4.55 -0.65
C PRO A 174 7.20 -4.68 0.87
N ARG A 175 8.37 -5.00 1.40
CA ARG A 175 8.58 -5.24 2.84
C ARG A 175 8.24 -4.02 3.69
N ASP A 176 8.44 -2.81 3.18
CA ASP A 176 8.03 -1.56 3.81
C ASP A 176 6.50 -1.46 3.96
N ALA A 177 5.73 -1.90 2.96
CA ALA A 177 4.28 -1.97 3.05
C ALA A 177 3.83 -3.10 4.00
N VAL A 178 4.44 -4.28 3.92
CA VAL A 178 4.11 -5.40 4.83
C VAL A 178 4.34 -5.02 6.29
N ARG A 179 5.46 -4.37 6.62
CA ARG A 179 5.76 -3.92 7.99
C ARG A 179 4.73 -2.92 8.51
N LEU A 180 4.32 -1.95 7.69
CA LEU A 180 3.27 -1.01 8.08
C LEU A 180 1.95 -1.73 8.36
N LEU A 181 1.53 -2.66 7.48
CA LEU A 181 0.31 -3.43 7.67
C LEU A 181 0.35 -4.27 8.95
N VAL A 182 1.47 -4.96 9.18
CA VAL A 182 1.70 -5.75 10.38
C VAL A 182 1.68 -4.88 11.64
N ASP A 183 2.36 -3.74 11.63
CA ASP A 183 2.38 -2.83 12.77
C ASP A 183 0.96 -2.28 13.07
N LEU A 184 0.18 -1.90 12.05
CA LEU A 184 -1.21 -1.48 12.23
C LEU A 184 -2.08 -2.59 12.86
N LEU A 185 -1.84 -3.84 12.47
CA LEU A 185 -2.59 -4.98 13.00
C LEU A 185 -2.24 -5.29 14.45
N VAL A 186 -0.98 -5.14 14.85
CA VAL A 186 -0.54 -5.50 16.22
C VAL A 186 -0.53 -4.32 17.19
N GLU A 187 -0.62 -3.09 16.72
CA GLU A 187 -0.62 -1.89 17.58
C GLU A 187 -1.69 -1.96 18.70
N PRO A 188 -2.93 -2.42 18.45
CA PRO A 188 -3.92 -2.56 19.52
C PRO A 188 -3.66 -3.68 20.54
N ASP A 189 -2.64 -4.54 20.36
CA ASP A 189 -2.47 -5.76 21.16
C ASP A 189 -1.91 -5.58 22.56
N GLY A 190 -1.42 -4.41 22.96
CA GLY A 190 -0.98 -4.11 24.33
C GLY A 190 -0.55 -5.32 25.19
N ASP A 191 -1.30 -5.60 26.26
CA ASP A 191 -1.08 -6.71 27.20
C ASP A 191 -1.61 -8.08 26.72
N VAL A 192 -2.32 -8.14 25.58
CA VAL A 192 -2.95 -9.36 25.01
C VAL A 192 -1.89 -10.38 24.58
N LEU A 193 -0.65 -9.94 24.35
CA LEU A 193 0.49 -10.79 24.07
C LEU A 193 1.28 -11.18 25.33
N THR A 194 0.80 -10.95 26.55
CA THR A 194 1.52 -11.37 27.77
C THR A 194 1.47 -12.89 28.00
N GLY A 195 2.52 -13.44 28.64
CA GLY A 195 2.60 -14.87 28.96
C GLY A 195 2.98 -15.75 27.77
N SER A 196 2.47 -16.98 27.74
CA SER A 196 2.68 -17.94 26.64
C SER A 196 1.48 -17.91 25.68
N ALA A 197 1.23 -16.75 25.07
CA ALA A 197 0.10 -16.57 24.16
C ALA A 197 0.31 -17.37 22.86
N VAL A 198 -0.68 -18.16 22.47
CA VAL A 198 -0.75 -18.77 21.13
C VAL A 198 -1.54 -17.83 20.23
N ARG A 199 -1.01 -17.52 19.04
CA ARG A 199 -1.66 -16.69 18.02
C ARG A 199 -1.70 -17.42 16.69
N THR A 200 -2.87 -17.47 16.07
CA THR A 200 -3.05 -18.06 14.74
C THR A 200 -3.07 -16.95 13.68
N VAL A 201 -2.35 -17.18 12.59
CA VAL A 201 -2.19 -16.23 11.48
C VAL A 201 -2.57 -16.90 10.17
N TYR A 202 -3.30 -16.21 9.30
CA TYR A 202 -3.68 -16.72 7.99
C TYR A 202 -3.45 -15.72 6.85
N ASP A 203 -3.00 -16.22 5.70
CA ASP A 203 -3.00 -15.47 4.42
C ASP A 203 -3.68 -16.31 3.32
N PRO A 204 -4.87 -15.90 2.82
CA PRO A 204 -5.58 -16.62 1.75
C PRO A 204 -4.92 -16.51 0.37
N THR A 205 -3.87 -15.69 0.25
CA THR A 205 -3.12 -15.36 -0.96
C THR A 205 -1.63 -15.29 -0.62
N ALA A 206 -1.13 -16.32 0.05
CA ALA A 206 0.12 -16.30 0.79
C ALA A 206 1.36 -15.97 -0.05
N GLY A 207 1.30 -16.14 -1.37
CA GLY A 207 2.43 -15.92 -2.27
C GLY A 207 3.62 -16.77 -1.80
N THR A 208 4.72 -16.10 -1.48
CA THR A 208 5.94 -16.74 -0.98
C THR A 208 6.02 -16.88 0.54
N GLY A 209 5.00 -16.46 1.29
CA GLY A 209 4.98 -16.50 2.77
C GLY A 209 5.51 -15.23 3.46
N GLY A 210 5.90 -14.21 2.69
CA GLY A 210 6.56 -13.02 3.22
C GLY A 210 5.78 -12.26 4.29
N MET A 211 4.45 -12.13 4.17
CA MET A 211 3.63 -11.46 5.19
C MET A 211 3.55 -12.26 6.49
N LEU A 212 3.33 -13.57 6.38
CA LEU A 212 3.28 -14.49 7.52
C LEU A 212 4.57 -14.39 8.35
N SER A 213 5.72 -14.38 7.67
CA SER A 213 7.01 -14.29 8.33
C SER A 213 7.28 -12.96 9.02
N VAL A 214 6.85 -11.83 8.44
CA VAL A 214 7.04 -10.52 9.08
C VAL A 214 6.16 -10.37 10.32
N LEU A 215 4.93 -10.89 10.28
CA LEU A 215 4.07 -10.89 11.46
C LEU A 215 4.63 -11.78 12.57
N ASP A 216 5.12 -12.97 12.23
CA ASP A 216 5.78 -13.88 13.18
C ASP A 216 6.98 -13.23 13.88
N GLU A 217 7.86 -12.59 13.10
CA GLU A 217 9.00 -11.84 13.63
C GLU A 217 8.54 -10.73 14.57
N ARG A 218 7.54 -9.94 14.16
CA ARG A 218 7.01 -8.84 14.97
C ARG A 218 6.39 -9.32 16.28
N LEU A 219 5.57 -10.36 16.24
CA LEU A 219 4.94 -10.94 17.43
C LEU A 219 5.99 -11.54 18.38
N THR A 220 7.02 -12.19 17.84
CA THR A 220 8.11 -12.76 18.63
C THR A 220 9.01 -11.67 19.23
N GLU A 221 9.23 -10.57 18.52
CA GLU A 221 9.93 -9.39 19.05
C GLU A 221 9.16 -8.74 20.21
N MET A 222 7.83 -8.64 20.10
CA MET A 222 6.97 -8.13 21.16
C MET A 222 6.90 -9.06 22.37
N ASN A 223 6.79 -10.37 22.13
CA ASN A 223 6.82 -11.40 23.16
C ASN A 223 7.58 -12.64 22.69
N PRO A 224 8.82 -12.86 23.17
CA PRO A 224 9.62 -14.05 22.83
C PRO A 224 9.01 -15.39 23.28
N LYS A 225 7.97 -15.37 24.11
CA LYS A 225 7.23 -16.57 24.55
C LYS A 225 5.95 -16.81 23.75
N ALA A 226 5.59 -15.91 22.85
CA ALA A 226 4.44 -16.11 21.98
C ALA A 226 4.71 -17.29 21.03
N GLN A 227 3.67 -18.08 20.77
CA GLN A 227 3.71 -19.14 19.77
C GLN A 227 2.80 -18.74 18.61
N VAL A 228 3.41 -18.52 17.46
CA VAL A 228 2.68 -18.17 16.23
C VAL A 228 2.47 -19.45 15.42
N VAL A 229 1.21 -19.73 15.09
CA VAL A 229 0.82 -20.84 14.22
C VAL A 229 0.34 -20.27 12.90
N MET A 230 1.09 -20.56 11.83
CA MET A 230 0.85 -19.96 10.52
C MET A 230 0.03 -20.88 9.62
N TYR A 231 -0.87 -20.27 8.87
CA TYR A 231 -1.72 -20.87 7.87
C TYR A 231 -1.66 -20.04 6.59
N GLY A 232 -1.88 -20.70 5.45
CA GLY A 232 -1.94 -19.98 4.19
C GLY A 232 -2.53 -20.79 3.07
N GLN A 233 -2.86 -20.11 1.99
CA GLN A 233 -3.28 -20.72 0.74
C GLN A 233 -2.69 -19.94 -0.43
N GLU A 234 -2.25 -20.63 -1.45
CA GLU A 234 -1.65 -20.02 -2.63
C GLU A 234 -2.09 -20.74 -3.91
N LEU A 235 -2.38 -19.98 -4.95
CA LEU A 235 -2.83 -20.50 -6.24
C LEU A 235 -1.65 -21.04 -7.08
N ASN A 236 -0.53 -20.33 -7.06
CA ASN A 236 0.65 -20.64 -7.86
C ASN A 236 1.52 -21.70 -7.18
N ALA A 237 1.70 -22.84 -7.85
CA ALA A 237 2.45 -23.98 -7.32
C ALA A 237 3.90 -23.67 -6.91
N GLN A 238 4.61 -22.79 -7.64
CA GLN A 238 5.99 -22.43 -7.32
C GLN A 238 6.06 -21.52 -6.08
N SER A 239 5.16 -20.54 -5.99
CA SER A 239 5.03 -19.65 -4.83
C SER A 239 4.63 -20.43 -3.59
N TYR A 240 3.64 -21.34 -3.71
CA TYR A 240 3.26 -22.31 -2.69
C TYR A 240 4.46 -23.10 -2.16
N ALA A 241 5.29 -23.64 -3.06
CA ALA A 241 6.46 -24.43 -2.66
C ALA A 241 7.49 -23.58 -1.88
N ILE A 242 7.66 -22.30 -2.23
CA ILE A 242 8.52 -21.39 -1.48
C ILE A 242 7.93 -21.11 -0.09
N CYS A 243 6.66 -20.72 -0.03
CA CYS A 243 5.94 -20.46 1.22
C CYS A 243 6.02 -21.67 2.18
N LYS A 244 5.70 -22.86 1.67
CA LYS A 244 5.78 -24.10 2.44
C LYS A 244 7.21 -24.40 2.90
N SER A 245 8.22 -24.18 2.05
CA SER A 245 9.62 -24.37 2.45
C SER A 245 10.07 -23.42 3.56
N GLU A 246 9.59 -22.17 3.53
CA GLU A 246 9.89 -21.17 4.55
C GLU A 246 9.30 -21.56 5.90
N LEU A 247 8.02 -21.99 5.91
CA LEU A 247 7.34 -22.45 7.12
C LEU A 247 7.98 -23.72 7.70
N ILE A 248 8.34 -24.69 6.87
CA ILE A 248 9.09 -25.88 7.31
C ILE A 248 10.42 -25.46 7.96
N GLY A 249 11.14 -24.51 7.36
CA GLY A 249 12.38 -23.97 7.92
C GLY A 249 12.20 -23.24 9.26
N LYS A 250 10.99 -22.77 9.57
CA LYS A 250 10.58 -22.18 10.85
C LYS A 250 10.03 -23.22 11.85
N GLY A 251 10.01 -24.51 11.51
CA GLY A 251 9.45 -25.57 12.34
C GLY A 251 7.92 -25.56 12.42
N GLN A 252 7.26 -24.85 11.51
CA GLN A 252 5.80 -24.83 11.39
C GLN A 252 5.28 -26.14 10.77
N ASP A 253 3.99 -26.40 10.95
CA ASP A 253 3.31 -27.52 10.30
C ASP A 253 3.07 -27.19 8.82
N ALA A 254 3.68 -27.97 7.94
CA ALA A 254 3.61 -27.79 6.50
C ALA A 254 2.21 -28.03 5.93
N ASN A 255 1.35 -28.77 6.65
CA ASN A 255 -0.03 -29.03 6.23
C ASN A 255 -0.95 -27.81 6.40
N ASN A 256 -0.47 -26.76 7.09
CA ASN A 256 -1.22 -25.51 7.22
C ASN A 256 -1.17 -24.64 5.96
N ILE A 257 -0.32 -24.96 4.99
CA ILE A 257 -0.28 -24.28 3.68
C ILE A 257 -0.97 -25.16 2.64
N ALA A 258 -1.94 -24.60 1.94
CA ALA A 258 -2.68 -25.28 0.89
C ALA A 258 -2.36 -24.71 -0.51
N LEU A 259 -2.35 -25.58 -1.51
CA LEU A 259 -2.27 -25.22 -2.92
C LEU A 259 -3.69 -25.21 -3.52
N GLY A 260 -4.13 -24.06 -4.03
CA GLY A 260 -5.42 -23.96 -4.72
C GLY A 260 -6.03 -22.57 -4.71
N ASP A 261 -7.04 -22.38 -5.56
CA ASP A 261 -7.83 -21.15 -5.64
C ASP A 261 -8.67 -20.96 -4.36
N THR A 262 -8.37 -19.91 -3.59
CA THR A 262 -9.10 -19.60 -2.34
C THR A 262 -10.57 -19.28 -2.56
N LEU A 263 -10.94 -18.65 -3.67
CA LEU A 263 -12.33 -18.32 -3.97
C LEU A 263 -13.12 -19.59 -4.34
N ALA A 264 -12.51 -20.49 -5.11
CA ALA A 264 -13.18 -21.71 -5.55
C ALA A 264 -13.18 -22.83 -4.49
N ASN A 265 -12.05 -23.02 -3.81
CA ASN A 265 -11.80 -24.13 -2.88
C ASN A 265 -11.07 -23.61 -1.65
N ASP A 266 -11.82 -23.21 -0.63
CA ASP A 266 -11.26 -22.78 0.65
C ASP A 266 -10.79 -23.99 1.46
N HIS A 267 -9.47 -24.20 1.53
CA HIS A 267 -8.89 -25.32 2.29
C HIS A 267 -8.91 -25.09 3.80
N HIS A 268 -9.31 -23.90 4.25
CA HIS A 268 -9.37 -23.51 5.65
C HIS A 268 -10.79 -23.04 6.03
N LEU A 269 -11.83 -23.53 5.35
CA LEU A 269 -13.21 -23.02 5.41
C LEU A 269 -13.72 -22.80 6.85
N GLU A 270 -13.59 -23.83 7.71
CA GLU A 270 -14.10 -23.84 9.08
C GLU A 270 -13.17 -23.19 10.12
N ARG A 271 -12.01 -22.66 9.69
CA ARG A 271 -11.02 -22.05 10.58
C ARG A 271 -11.19 -20.54 10.64
N THR A 272 -10.92 -20.01 11.82
CA THR A 272 -10.81 -18.58 12.08
C THR A 272 -9.48 -18.27 12.78
N PHE A 273 -9.03 -17.02 12.69
CA PHE A 273 -7.68 -16.63 13.03
C PHE A 273 -7.63 -15.33 13.84
N ASP A 274 -6.64 -15.21 14.72
CA ASP A 274 -6.39 -13.97 15.46
C ASP A 274 -5.97 -12.84 14.50
N TYR A 275 -5.15 -13.18 13.49
CA TYR A 275 -4.75 -12.26 12.43
C TYR A 275 -4.93 -12.85 11.04
N VAL A 276 -5.43 -12.03 10.12
CA VAL A 276 -5.47 -12.34 8.69
C VAL A 276 -4.72 -11.26 7.92
N LEU A 277 -3.89 -11.63 6.97
CA LEU A 277 -3.11 -10.71 6.12
C LEU A 277 -3.33 -11.09 4.67
N SER A 278 -3.41 -10.14 3.75
CA SER A 278 -3.55 -10.48 2.32
C SER A 278 -3.13 -9.35 1.40
N ASN A 279 -2.58 -9.70 0.24
CA ASN A 279 -2.45 -8.81 -0.92
C ASN A 279 -2.89 -9.59 -2.16
N PRO A 280 -4.21 -9.64 -2.44
CA PRO A 280 -4.73 -10.42 -3.56
C PRO A 280 -4.36 -9.75 -4.90
N PRO A 281 -4.45 -10.49 -6.02
CA PRO A 281 -4.23 -9.94 -7.35
C PRO A 281 -5.20 -8.78 -7.65
N TYR A 282 -4.69 -7.69 -8.22
CA TYR A 282 -5.47 -6.47 -8.46
C TYR A 282 -6.32 -6.54 -9.72
N GLY A 283 -7.64 -6.41 -9.54
CA GLY A 283 -8.59 -6.07 -10.63
C GLY A 283 -8.73 -7.16 -11.70
N GLY A 284 -8.41 -8.40 -11.34
CA GLY A 284 -8.67 -9.56 -12.18
C GLY A 284 -10.13 -9.98 -12.14
N ASP A 285 -10.58 -10.63 -13.21
CA ASP A 285 -11.86 -11.32 -13.21
C ASP A 285 -11.81 -12.57 -12.33
N TRP A 286 -12.96 -13.00 -11.83
CA TRP A 286 -13.11 -14.22 -11.04
C TRP A 286 -13.92 -15.29 -11.80
N LYS A 287 -13.83 -15.29 -13.14
CA LYS A 287 -14.60 -16.21 -13.99
C LYS A 287 -14.27 -17.68 -13.70
N ALA A 288 -13.01 -17.98 -13.39
CA ALA A 288 -12.57 -19.33 -13.05
C ALA A 288 -13.25 -19.86 -11.77
N SER A 289 -13.47 -18.99 -10.79
CA SER A 289 -14.09 -19.32 -9.49
C SER A 289 -15.60 -19.09 -9.47
N GLN A 290 -16.18 -18.58 -10.57
CA GLN A 290 -17.55 -18.06 -10.62
C GLN A 290 -18.61 -19.06 -10.16
N SER A 291 -18.51 -20.29 -10.66
CA SER A 291 -19.48 -21.36 -10.34
C SER A 291 -19.49 -21.67 -8.85
N ALA A 292 -18.31 -21.75 -8.22
CA ALA A 292 -18.18 -22.03 -6.80
C ALA A 292 -18.70 -20.88 -5.93
N VAL A 293 -18.32 -19.64 -6.26
CA VAL A 293 -18.75 -18.43 -5.53
C VAL A 293 -20.26 -18.24 -5.61
N LEU A 294 -20.88 -18.41 -6.79
CA LEU A 294 -22.33 -18.33 -6.95
C LEU A 294 -23.05 -19.42 -6.16
N SER A 295 -22.56 -20.66 -6.24
CA SER A 295 -23.12 -21.78 -5.50
C SER A 295 -23.10 -21.53 -3.98
N GLU A 296 -21.99 -20.99 -3.46
CA GLU A 296 -21.90 -20.66 -2.05
C GLU A 296 -22.87 -19.54 -1.64
N ALA A 297 -22.92 -18.46 -2.42
CA ALA A 297 -23.79 -17.32 -2.16
C ALA A 297 -25.28 -17.69 -2.20
N GLU A 298 -25.68 -18.60 -3.09
CA GLU A 298 -27.07 -19.07 -3.23
C GLU A 298 -27.47 -20.06 -2.12
N ASN A 299 -26.56 -20.94 -1.71
CA ASN A 299 -26.89 -22.08 -0.85
C ASN A 299 -26.64 -21.84 0.65
N MET A 300 -25.77 -20.90 1.01
CA MET A 300 -25.38 -20.67 2.40
C MET A 300 -26.05 -19.41 2.98
N ALA A 301 -27.38 -19.44 3.12
CA ALA A 301 -28.28 -18.37 3.61
C ALA A 301 -27.72 -17.43 4.72
N GLY A 302 -26.79 -16.53 4.35
CA GLY A 302 -26.05 -15.66 5.26
C GLY A 302 -24.89 -16.30 6.05
N GLY A 303 -24.61 -17.60 5.87
CA GLY A 303 -23.54 -18.33 6.57
C GLY A 303 -22.26 -18.58 5.75
N GLY A 304 -22.27 -18.21 4.47
CA GLY A 304 -21.10 -18.32 3.59
C GLY A 304 -20.17 -17.10 3.68
N ARG A 305 -19.09 -17.12 2.89
CA ARG A 305 -18.04 -16.10 2.89
C ARG A 305 -18.45 -14.78 2.22
N PHE A 306 -19.61 -14.70 1.57
CA PHE A 306 -20.02 -13.54 0.76
C PHE A 306 -21.33 -12.87 1.22
N PRO A 307 -21.43 -12.45 2.50
CA PRO A 307 -22.66 -11.89 3.07
C PRO A 307 -23.06 -10.51 2.50
N GLY A 308 -22.12 -9.73 1.97
CA GLY A 308 -22.36 -8.41 1.38
C GLY A 308 -22.86 -8.46 -0.07
N GLY A 309 -22.99 -9.66 -0.65
CA GLY A 309 -23.29 -9.88 -2.06
C GLY A 309 -22.03 -10.01 -2.92
N LEU A 310 -22.23 -9.99 -4.25
CA LEU A 310 -21.18 -10.28 -5.22
C LEU A 310 -20.89 -9.06 -6.11
N PRO A 311 -19.61 -8.74 -6.39
CA PRO A 311 -19.25 -7.72 -7.36
C PRO A 311 -19.45 -8.22 -8.79
N ALA A 312 -19.17 -7.36 -9.78
CA ALA A 312 -19.15 -7.79 -11.18
C ALA A 312 -18.07 -8.85 -11.42
N ILE A 313 -18.29 -9.77 -12.37
CA ILE A 313 -17.33 -10.85 -12.71
C ILE A 313 -15.95 -10.29 -13.08
N SER A 314 -15.92 -9.09 -13.69
CA SER A 314 -14.70 -8.42 -14.12
C SER A 314 -13.85 -7.83 -12.99
N ASP A 315 -14.32 -7.81 -11.74
CA ASP A 315 -13.55 -7.30 -10.59
C ASP A 315 -13.83 -8.13 -9.33
N GLY A 316 -12.88 -8.99 -8.97
CA GLY A 316 -12.98 -9.85 -7.79
C GLY A 316 -12.46 -9.26 -6.48
N GLN A 317 -11.97 -8.01 -6.42
CA GLN A 317 -11.27 -7.52 -5.22
C GLN A 317 -12.12 -7.54 -3.95
N MET A 318 -13.39 -7.18 -4.07
CA MET A 318 -14.31 -7.16 -2.95
C MET A 318 -14.72 -8.57 -2.47
N LEU A 319 -14.45 -9.63 -3.26
CA LEU A 319 -14.59 -11.00 -2.76
C LEU A 319 -13.52 -11.31 -1.71
N PHE A 320 -12.27 -10.89 -1.94
CA PHE A 320 -11.19 -11.10 -0.99
C PHE A 320 -11.38 -10.32 0.32
N LEU A 321 -11.98 -9.12 0.28
CA LEU A 321 -12.41 -8.40 1.49
C LEU A 321 -13.36 -9.23 2.35
N GLN A 322 -14.34 -9.88 1.71
CA GLN A 322 -15.30 -10.73 2.40
C GLN A 322 -14.65 -12.03 2.90
N VAL A 323 -13.72 -12.62 2.12
CA VAL A 323 -12.92 -13.79 2.55
C VAL A 323 -12.11 -13.46 3.80
N VAL A 324 -11.34 -12.36 3.83
CA VAL A 324 -10.55 -12.05 5.04
C VAL A 324 -11.46 -11.76 6.23
N SER A 325 -12.63 -11.15 6.01
CA SER A 325 -13.61 -10.93 7.07
C SER A 325 -14.22 -12.22 7.60
N SER A 326 -14.48 -13.22 6.75
CA SER A 326 -15.06 -14.51 7.19
C SER A 326 -14.08 -15.35 8.00
N LYS A 327 -12.79 -14.98 8.00
CA LYS A 327 -11.70 -15.69 8.67
C LYS A 327 -11.31 -15.08 10.02
N LEU A 328 -11.96 -13.99 10.42
CA LEU A 328 -11.72 -13.38 11.73
C LEU A 328 -12.23 -14.29 12.84
N ARG A 329 -11.40 -14.49 13.87
CA ARG A 329 -11.82 -15.13 15.12
C ARG A 329 -13.08 -14.44 15.66
N PRO A 330 -14.12 -15.17 16.09
CA PRO A 330 -15.36 -14.56 16.56
C PRO A 330 -15.14 -13.57 17.71
N ALA A 331 -15.88 -12.45 17.71
CA ALA A 331 -15.81 -11.44 18.76
C ALA A 331 -16.11 -12.01 20.16
N SER A 332 -16.99 -13.01 20.25
CA SER A 332 -17.30 -13.74 21.49
C SER A 332 -16.11 -14.53 22.07
N GLU A 333 -15.07 -14.76 21.26
CA GLU A 333 -13.86 -15.47 21.66
C GLU A 333 -12.65 -14.53 21.77
N GLY A 334 -12.84 -13.21 21.69
CA GLY A 334 -11.77 -12.21 21.75
C GLY A 334 -11.48 -11.50 20.43
N GLY A 335 -12.17 -11.88 19.35
CA GLY A 335 -12.06 -11.22 18.05
C GLY A 335 -10.79 -11.51 17.28
N GLY A 336 -10.76 -11.04 16.05
CA GLY A 336 -9.60 -11.11 15.16
C GLY A 336 -9.53 -9.85 14.30
N ARG A 337 -8.34 -9.59 13.75
CA ARG A 337 -8.10 -8.46 12.83
C ARG A 337 -7.58 -8.94 11.48
N ALA A 338 -8.00 -8.27 10.41
CA ALA A 338 -7.52 -8.54 9.06
C ALA A 338 -6.89 -7.31 8.45
N GLY A 339 -5.72 -7.46 7.83
CA GLY A 339 -5.08 -6.42 7.04
C GLY A 339 -5.04 -6.85 5.58
N ILE A 340 -5.57 -6.03 4.68
CA ILE A 340 -5.59 -6.35 3.24
C ILE A 340 -5.20 -5.14 2.39
N VAL A 341 -4.33 -5.36 1.41
CA VAL A 341 -3.88 -4.34 0.45
C VAL A 341 -4.67 -4.45 -0.84
N LEU A 342 -5.29 -3.35 -1.29
CA LEU A 342 -6.15 -3.30 -2.47
C LEU A 342 -5.84 -2.07 -3.33
N ASN A 343 -6.36 -2.03 -4.56
CA ASN A 343 -6.36 -0.79 -5.34
C ASN A 343 -7.54 0.12 -4.93
N GLY A 344 -7.78 1.20 -5.68
CA GLY A 344 -8.88 2.12 -5.38
C GLY A 344 -10.30 1.61 -5.68
N SER A 345 -10.47 0.50 -6.44
CA SER A 345 -11.81 0.04 -6.88
C SER A 345 -12.79 -0.19 -5.72
N PRO A 346 -12.40 -0.87 -4.62
CA PRO A 346 -13.30 -1.09 -3.48
C PRO A 346 -13.80 0.18 -2.79
N LEU A 347 -13.21 1.36 -3.05
CA LEU A 347 -13.63 2.62 -2.43
C LEU A 347 -14.85 3.25 -3.12
N PHE A 348 -14.93 3.19 -4.45
CA PHE A 348 -15.90 3.99 -5.23
C PHE A 348 -16.66 3.22 -6.33
N THR A 349 -16.21 2.04 -6.76
CA THR A 349 -16.85 1.32 -7.88
C THR A 349 -18.26 0.87 -7.54
N GLY A 350 -19.19 1.03 -8.48
CA GLY A 350 -20.59 0.57 -8.36
C GLY A 350 -21.53 1.62 -7.77
N GLY A 351 -22.64 1.87 -8.46
CA GLY A 351 -23.69 2.81 -8.04
C GLY A 351 -24.60 2.27 -6.95
N ALA A 352 -25.62 3.04 -6.57
CA ALA A 352 -26.55 2.70 -5.50
C ALA A 352 -27.21 1.31 -5.73
N GLU A 353 -27.37 0.56 -4.65
CA GLU A 353 -27.89 -0.83 -4.61
C GLU A 353 -27.11 -1.88 -5.42
N SER A 354 -26.01 -1.50 -6.08
CA SER A 354 -25.14 -2.46 -6.78
C SER A 354 -24.37 -3.36 -5.81
N GLY A 355 -23.93 -4.53 -6.27
CA GLY A 355 -23.10 -5.46 -5.48
C GLY A 355 -21.93 -4.78 -4.75
N PRO A 356 -21.05 -4.03 -5.44
CA PRO A 356 -19.97 -3.30 -4.79
C PRO A 356 -20.42 -2.25 -3.75
N SER A 357 -21.55 -1.58 -3.97
CA SER A 357 -22.14 -0.67 -2.97
C SER A 357 -22.67 -1.43 -1.75
N ASN A 358 -23.32 -2.58 -1.96
CA ASN A 358 -23.86 -3.40 -0.87
C ASN A 358 -22.75 -4.06 -0.04
N ILE A 359 -21.64 -4.45 -0.66
CA ILE A 359 -20.47 -4.98 0.07
C ILE A 359 -19.86 -3.88 0.96
N ARG A 360 -19.66 -2.66 0.44
CA ARG A 360 -19.21 -1.51 1.24
C ARG A 360 -20.17 -1.23 2.39
N ARG A 361 -21.46 -1.15 2.09
CA ARG A 361 -22.51 -0.96 3.10
C ARG A 361 -22.40 -2.00 4.20
N TRP A 362 -22.32 -3.28 3.84
CA TRP A 362 -22.21 -4.37 4.81
C TRP A 362 -20.95 -4.27 5.67
N LEU A 363 -19.79 -3.98 5.07
CA LEU A 363 -18.53 -3.80 5.81
C LEU A 363 -18.60 -2.65 6.82
N LEU A 364 -19.23 -1.53 6.44
CA LEU A 364 -19.35 -0.33 7.27
C LEU A 364 -20.43 -0.48 8.35
N GLU A 365 -21.64 -0.93 7.98
CA GLU A 365 -22.77 -1.10 8.90
C GLU A 365 -22.57 -2.28 9.87
N SER A 366 -21.75 -3.28 9.51
CA SER A 366 -21.34 -4.36 10.43
C SER A 366 -20.18 -3.96 11.34
N ASP A 367 -19.75 -2.69 11.30
CA ASP A 367 -18.66 -2.12 12.09
C ASP A 367 -17.32 -2.88 11.95
N LEU A 368 -17.04 -3.44 10.77
CA LEU A 368 -15.84 -4.24 10.53
C LEU A 368 -14.63 -3.39 10.15
N VAL A 369 -14.82 -2.30 9.39
CA VAL A 369 -13.69 -1.48 8.89
C VAL A 369 -13.17 -0.59 10.02
N ASP A 370 -11.93 -0.80 10.47
CA ASP A 370 -11.29 0.01 11.51
C ASP A 370 -10.55 1.21 10.93
N VAL A 371 -9.61 0.96 10.00
CA VAL A 371 -8.83 2.01 9.33
C VAL A 371 -8.60 1.71 7.86
N ILE A 372 -8.62 2.76 7.03
CA ILE A 372 -8.16 2.71 5.64
C ILE A 372 -7.00 3.69 5.45
N VAL A 373 -5.84 3.18 5.03
CA VAL A 373 -4.63 3.98 4.80
C VAL A 373 -4.35 4.09 3.30
N ALA A 374 -4.33 5.31 2.75
CA ALA A 374 -3.87 5.55 1.39
C ALA A 374 -2.34 5.49 1.32
N LEU A 375 -1.79 4.66 0.44
CA LEU A 375 -0.35 4.47 0.32
C LEU A 375 0.27 5.36 -0.77
N PRO A 376 1.58 5.68 -0.68
CA PRO A 376 2.30 6.36 -1.75
C PRO A 376 2.22 5.59 -3.08
N THR A 377 2.00 6.30 -4.19
CA THR A 377 2.16 5.72 -5.54
C THR A 377 3.60 5.26 -5.75
N ASP A 378 3.83 4.36 -6.68
CA ASP A 378 5.18 3.89 -7.03
C ASP A 378 5.91 3.21 -5.85
N MET A 379 5.18 2.66 -4.88
CA MET A 379 5.76 1.83 -3.83
C MET A 379 5.75 0.34 -4.18
N PHE A 380 4.91 -0.09 -5.12
CA PHE A 380 4.81 -1.47 -5.58
C PHE A 380 5.67 -1.68 -6.82
N TYR A 381 6.22 -2.88 -6.98
CA TYR A 381 7.18 -3.20 -8.04
C TYR A 381 6.57 -3.22 -9.43
N ASN A 382 5.26 -3.45 -9.52
CA ASN A 382 4.54 -3.62 -10.78
C ASN A 382 3.64 -2.48 -11.16
N THR A 383 3.32 -1.58 -10.23
CA THR A 383 2.26 -0.62 -10.45
C THR A 383 2.55 0.70 -9.77
N GLY A 384 2.30 1.77 -10.51
CA GLY A 384 2.26 3.13 -9.99
C GLY A 384 0.86 3.55 -9.53
N ILE A 385 -0.12 2.64 -9.53
CA ILE A 385 -1.48 2.97 -9.10
C ILE A 385 -1.53 3.31 -7.61
N SER A 386 -2.56 4.07 -7.24
CA SER A 386 -2.88 4.26 -5.82
C SER A 386 -3.37 2.96 -5.22
N THR A 387 -2.81 2.61 -4.06
CA THR A 387 -3.13 1.42 -3.29
C THR A 387 -3.53 1.83 -1.87
N PHE A 388 -4.31 0.98 -1.22
CA PHE A 388 -4.91 1.25 0.08
C PHE A 388 -4.77 0.02 0.97
N MET A 389 -4.40 0.24 2.24
CA MET A 389 -4.50 -0.79 3.27
C MET A 389 -5.85 -0.66 3.95
N TRP A 390 -6.59 -1.75 4.01
CA TRP A 390 -7.79 -1.88 4.81
C TRP A 390 -7.46 -2.73 6.03
N VAL A 391 -7.77 -2.21 7.21
CA VAL A 391 -7.73 -2.98 8.45
C VAL A 391 -9.15 -3.20 8.90
N LEU A 392 -9.51 -4.47 9.09
CA LEU A 392 -10.78 -4.90 9.65
C LEU A 392 -10.57 -5.39 11.09
N ASP A 393 -11.51 -5.09 11.96
CA ASP A 393 -11.53 -5.51 13.36
C ASP A 393 -12.99 -5.81 13.77
N ASN A 394 -13.26 -7.03 14.24
CA ASN A 394 -14.59 -7.41 14.71
C ASN A 394 -14.76 -7.31 16.24
N ALA A 395 -13.73 -6.86 16.96
CA ALA A 395 -13.71 -6.64 18.41
C ALA A 395 -13.11 -5.28 18.77
N LYS A 396 -13.51 -4.24 18.02
CA LYS A 396 -13.07 -2.86 18.22
C LYS A 396 -13.17 -2.39 19.67
N SER A 397 -12.15 -1.61 20.08
CA SER A 397 -12.14 -0.89 21.35
C SER A 397 -13.33 0.06 21.45
N GLU A 398 -13.74 0.41 22.68
CA GLU A 398 -14.93 1.25 22.90
C GLU A 398 -14.87 2.60 22.16
N GLU A 399 -13.68 3.19 22.04
CA GLU A 399 -13.47 4.46 21.35
C GLU A 399 -13.69 4.38 19.82
N ARG A 400 -13.39 3.21 19.24
CA ARG A 400 -13.41 2.94 17.79
C ARG A 400 -14.74 2.36 17.27
N ARG A 401 -15.61 1.89 18.16
CA ARG A 401 -16.92 1.32 17.78
C ARG A 401 -17.78 2.35 17.02
N GLY A 402 -18.37 1.90 15.93
CA GLY A 402 -19.20 2.72 15.05
C GLY A 402 -18.44 3.83 14.33
N LYS A 403 -17.11 3.70 14.21
CA LYS A 403 -16.24 4.69 13.56
C LYS A 403 -15.24 4.01 12.64
N VAL A 404 -14.81 4.78 11.64
CA VAL A 404 -13.80 4.42 10.65
C VAL A 404 -12.77 5.53 10.59
N GLN A 405 -11.49 5.19 10.73
CA GLN A 405 -10.41 6.13 10.50
C GLN A 405 -9.93 6.06 9.05
N LEU A 406 -9.81 7.20 8.39
CA LEU A 406 -9.07 7.30 7.12
C LEU A 406 -7.73 7.96 7.39
N ILE A 407 -6.65 7.45 6.80
CA ILE A 407 -5.31 8.02 6.92
C ILE A 407 -4.71 8.27 5.53
N ASP A 408 -4.40 9.52 5.22
CA ASP A 408 -3.68 9.89 3.99
C ASP A 408 -2.17 9.72 4.14
N GLY A 409 -1.69 8.51 3.85
CA GLY A 409 -0.27 8.14 3.89
C GLY A 409 0.52 8.48 2.62
N ARG A 410 -0.06 9.17 1.63
CA ARG A 410 0.57 9.33 0.29
C ARG A 410 1.89 10.11 0.29
N GLU A 411 2.07 11.00 1.27
CA GLU A 411 3.28 11.83 1.41
C GLU A 411 4.35 11.19 2.33
N PHE A 412 4.07 10.02 2.91
CA PHE A 412 4.92 9.37 3.91
C PHE A 412 5.94 8.42 3.26
N PHE A 413 6.88 8.95 2.48
CA PHE A 413 7.87 8.14 1.78
C PHE A 413 9.24 8.81 1.65
N THR A 414 10.24 8.00 1.35
CA THR A 414 11.50 8.43 0.76
C THR A 414 11.64 7.88 -0.66
N ARG A 415 12.45 8.55 -1.49
CA ARG A 415 12.68 8.13 -2.88
C ARG A 415 13.86 7.17 -2.94
N LEU A 416 13.69 6.08 -3.68
CA LEU A 416 14.78 5.16 -3.99
C LEU A 416 15.79 5.84 -4.92
N ARG A 417 17.08 5.66 -4.64
CA ARG A 417 18.17 6.14 -5.51
C ARG A 417 18.06 5.56 -6.93
N ARG A 418 17.57 4.33 -7.05
CA ARG A 418 17.30 3.65 -8.31
C ARG A 418 15.99 2.89 -8.17
N SER A 419 15.05 3.13 -9.08
CA SER A 419 13.79 2.39 -9.11
C SER A 419 14.01 0.90 -9.34
N LEU A 420 13.19 0.08 -8.68
CA LEU A 420 13.14 -1.37 -8.82
C LEU A 420 11.82 -1.73 -9.52
N GLY A 421 11.85 -1.81 -10.86
CA GLY A 421 10.62 -1.84 -11.65
C GLY A 421 9.88 -0.50 -11.51
N SER A 422 8.57 -0.57 -11.22
CA SER A 422 7.74 0.61 -10.90
C SER A 422 7.98 1.16 -9.49
N LYS A 423 8.66 0.41 -8.59
CA LYS A 423 8.93 0.88 -7.23
C LYS A 423 10.00 1.97 -7.25
N GLY A 424 9.60 3.22 -7.08
CA GLY A 424 10.47 4.39 -6.91
C GLY A 424 10.44 4.99 -5.50
N LYS A 425 9.50 4.54 -4.65
CA LYS A 425 9.30 5.06 -3.29
C LYS A 425 9.28 3.93 -2.26
N GLU A 426 9.71 4.24 -1.05
CA GLU A 426 9.59 3.33 0.10
C GLU A 426 9.17 4.08 1.36
N ILE A 427 8.45 3.38 2.25
CA ILE A 427 8.14 3.88 3.59
C ILE A 427 9.32 3.55 4.51
N GLU A 428 10.12 4.55 4.81
CA GLU A 428 11.18 4.46 5.82
C GLU A 428 10.61 4.43 7.25
N ASP A 429 11.42 3.96 8.20
CA ASP A 429 10.97 3.70 9.58
C ASP A 429 10.32 4.93 10.24
N ARG A 430 10.88 6.13 10.08
CA ARG A 430 10.28 7.37 10.65
C ARG A 430 8.88 7.66 10.11
N SER A 431 8.64 7.35 8.84
CA SER A 431 7.36 7.56 8.17
C SER A 431 6.36 6.51 8.64
N ARG A 432 6.80 5.26 8.80
CA ARG A 432 6.01 4.18 9.39
C ARG A 432 5.60 4.52 10.83
N GLU A 433 6.54 4.93 11.67
CA GLU A 433 6.28 5.35 13.06
C GLU A 433 5.32 6.55 13.15
N ARG A 434 5.38 7.49 12.20
CA ARG A 434 4.43 8.61 12.18
C ARG A 434 3.03 8.15 11.78
N LEU A 435 2.90 7.27 10.79
CA LEU A 435 1.60 6.68 10.41
C LEU A 435 0.99 5.88 11.57
N LEU A 436 1.79 5.11 12.29
CA LEU A 436 1.33 4.37 13.47
C LEU A 436 0.90 5.29 14.60
N ARG A 437 1.62 6.40 14.84
CA ARG A 437 1.18 7.41 15.82
C ARG A 437 -0.14 8.05 15.44
N ILE A 438 -0.32 8.39 14.16
CA ILE A 438 -1.59 8.95 13.66
C ILE A 438 -2.73 7.94 13.85
N TYR A 439 -2.47 6.65 13.55
CA TYR A 439 -3.42 5.57 13.80
C TYR A 439 -3.77 5.46 15.28
N ALA A 440 -2.77 5.32 16.16
CA ALA A 440 -2.95 5.12 17.59
C ALA A 440 -3.61 6.33 18.28
N ALA A 441 -3.30 7.55 17.84
CA ALA A 441 -3.86 8.77 18.41
C ALA A 441 -5.38 8.85 18.22
N PHE A 442 -5.89 8.36 17.07
CA PHE A 442 -7.32 8.35 16.74
C PHE A 442 -8.03 9.71 16.94
N ASP A 443 -7.27 10.80 16.90
CA ASP A 443 -7.71 12.16 17.25
C ASP A 443 -7.73 13.04 15.99
N GLU A 444 -8.92 13.41 15.54
CA GLU A 444 -9.14 14.32 14.42
C GLU A 444 -8.86 15.80 14.76
N GLN A 445 -8.75 16.14 16.04
CA GLN A 445 -8.60 17.52 16.52
C GLN A 445 -7.14 17.93 16.76
N ALA A 446 -6.21 16.99 16.70
CA ALA A 446 -4.78 17.30 16.75
C ALA A 446 -4.38 18.12 15.51
N GLU A 447 -4.08 19.41 15.69
CA GLU A 447 -3.74 20.35 14.60
C GLU A 447 -2.65 19.82 13.65
N GLU A 448 -1.71 19.02 14.16
CA GLU A 448 -0.60 18.45 13.40
C GLU A 448 -1.01 17.27 12.51
N ASP A 449 -2.03 16.50 12.92
CA ASP A 449 -2.46 15.25 12.27
C ASP A 449 -3.79 15.38 11.52
N ALA A 450 -4.59 16.42 11.80
CA ALA A 450 -5.85 16.74 11.12
C ALA A 450 -5.77 16.79 9.57
N PRO A 451 -4.64 17.17 8.93
CA PRO A 451 -4.52 17.09 7.47
C PRO A 451 -4.44 15.65 6.94
N TYR A 452 -4.06 14.69 7.78
CA TYR A 452 -3.72 13.32 7.40
C TYR A 452 -4.68 12.29 7.96
N SER A 453 -5.50 12.62 8.96
CA SER A 453 -6.48 11.69 9.54
C SER A 453 -7.87 12.28 9.62
N LYS A 454 -8.87 11.43 9.33
CA LYS A 454 -10.29 11.73 9.52
C LYS A 454 -10.98 10.56 10.17
N VAL A 455 -11.78 10.82 11.21
CA VAL A 455 -12.59 9.80 11.88
C VAL A 455 -14.04 10.05 11.52
N LEU A 456 -14.68 9.08 10.88
CA LEU A 456 -16.01 9.22 10.28
C LEU A 456 -16.92 8.10 10.78
N ALA A 457 -18.21 8.37 10.86
CA ALA A 457 -19.24 7.37 11.10
C ALA A 457 -19.62 6.65 9.79
N PRO A 458 -20.14 5.41 9.84
CA PRO A 458 -20.64 4.70 8.66
C PRO A 458 -21.59 5.53 7.78
N GLU A 459 -22.44 6.37 8.39
CA GLU A 459 -23.42 7.20 7.71
C GLU A 459 -22.78 8.29 6.83
N ASP A 460 -21.56 8.73 7.15
CA ASP A 460 -20.83 9.76 6.39
C ASP A 460 -20.41 9.24 4.99
N PHE A 461 -20.40 7.91 4.81
CA PHE A 461 -20.13 7.24 3.53
C PHE A 461 -21.41 6.95 2.73
N GLY A 462 -22.58 7.11 3.35
CA GLY A 462 -23.88 6.81 2.76
C GLY A 462 -24.45 7.97 1.94
N TYR A 463 -25.10 7.64 0.82
CA TYR A 463 -25.82 8.59 -0.01
C TYR A 463 -27.14 8.02 -0.54
N ARG A 464 -28.03 8.93 -0.96
CA ARG A 464 -29.26 8.62 -1.69
C ARG A 464 -29.10 9.08 -3.13
N GLU A 465 -29.22 8.15 -4.06
CA GLU A 465 -29.39 8.44 -5.48
C GLU A 465 -30.89 8.67 -5.72
N ILE A 466 -31.27 9.93 -5.97
CA ILE A 466 -32.65 10.33 -6.22
C ILE A 466 -32.89 10.49 -7.71
N THR A 467 -34.07 10.09 -8.18
CA THR A 467 -34.50 10.37 -9.57
C THR A 467 -35.24 11.70 -9.61
N VAL A 468 -34.74 12.62 -10.42
CA VAL A 468 -35.40 13.90 -10.70
C VAL A 468 -36.14 13.76 -12.03
N GLU A 469 -37.46 13.88 -11.97
CA GLU A 469 -38.32 13.87 -13.14
C GLU A 469 -38.66 15.30 -13.55
N GLN A 470 -38.84 15.50 -14.86
CA GLN A 470 -39.34 16.75 -15.42
C GLN A 470 -40.61 16.48 -16.22
N PRO A 471 -41.53 17.45 -16.34
CA PRO A 471 -42.77 17.24 -17.05
C PRO A 471 -42.52 17.12 -18.56
N LEU A 472 -43.25 16.20 -19.19
CA LEU A 472 -43.28 16.06 -20.63
C LEU A 472 -43.92 17.29 -21.26
N ARG A 473 -43.15 18.04 -22.04
CA ARG A 473 -43.62 19.15 -22.87
C ARG A 473 -43.37 18.83 -24.32
N ARG A 474 -44.40 18.93 -25.16
CA ARG A 474 -44.28 18.57 -26.58
C ARG A 474 -45.03 19.56 -27.45
N ARG A 475 -44.30 20.17 -28.37
CA ARG A 475 -44.85 20.89 -29.51
C ARG A 475 -45.06 19.93 -30.67
N PHE A 476 -46.18 20.12 -31.38
CA PHE A 476 -46.53 19.35 -32.57
C PHE A 476 -46.66 20.29 -33.74
N GLU A 477 -45.94 20.02 -34.82
CA GLU A 477 -46.04 20.78 -36.07
C GLU A 477 -46.14 19.84 -37.25
N ILE A 478 -47.06 20.15 -38.17
CA ILE A 478 -47.29 19.36 -39.36
C ILE A 478 -46.65 20.06 -40.56
N THR A 479 -45.44 19.61 -40.93
CA THR A 479 -44.67 20.01 -42.11
C THR A 479 -44.58 18.86 -43.10
N ASP A 480 -44.00 19.08 -44.28
CA ASP A 480 -43.68 17.98 -45.21
C ASP A 480 -42.85 16.88 -44.57
N GLU A 481 -41.89 17.26 -43.73
CA GLU A 481 -41.01 16.32 -43.06
C GLU A 481 -41.77 15.50 -42.01
N THR A 482 -42.58 16.13 -41.17
CA THR A 482 -43.31 15.41 -40.11
C THR A 482 -44.46 14.58 -40.69
N LEU A 483 -45.10 15.02 -41.78
CA LEU A 483 -46.06 14.20 -42.53
C LEU A 483 -45.40 12.94 -43.12
N SER A 484 -44.21 13.07 -43.69
CA SER A 484 -43.41 11.94 -44.16
C SER A 484 -43.06 10.98 -43.00
N LYS A 485 -42.64 11.51 -41.85
CA LYS A 485 -42.39 10.72 -40.63
C LYS A 485 -43.64 9.95 -40.20
N MET A 486 -44.79 10.61 -40.09
CA MET A 486 -46.06 9.98 -39.70
C MET A 486 -46.48 8.87 -40.68
N THR A 487 -46.40 9.11 -41.98
CA THR A 487 -46.81 8.12 -43.01
C THR A 487 -45.84 6.95 -43.13
N SER A 488 -44.57 7.13 -42.72
CA SER A 488 -43.54 6.08 -42.71
C SER A 488 -43.62 5.13 -41.50
N VAL A 489 -44.45 5.43 -40.50
CA VAL A 489 -44.64 4.58 -39.31
C VAL A 489 -45.11 3.18 -39.72
N LYS A 490 -44.42 2.12 -39.23
CA LYS A 490 -44.71 0.71 -39.59
C LYS A 490 -46.18 0.32 -39.43
N GLN A 491 -46.85 0.81 -38.39
CA GLN A 491 -48.26 0.54 -38.12
C GLN A 491 -49.19 1.14 -39.19
N ILE A 492 -48.81 2.29 -39.75
CA ILE A 492 -49.54 2.95 -40.84
C ILE A 492 -49.27 2.26 -42.18
N GLN A 493 -48.03 1.81 -42.41
CA GLN A 493 -47.70 1.05 -43.61
C GLN A 493 -48.45 -0.29 -43.72
N LYS A 494 -48.86 -0.87 -42.59
CA LYS A 494 -49.66 -2.11 -42.52
C LYS A 494 -51.16 -1.90 -42.79
N LEU A 495 -51.63 -0.66 -42.86
CA LEU A 495 -53.01 -0.38 -43.23
C LEU A 495 -53.25 -0.73 -44.71
N SER A 496 -54.50 -1.06 -45.05
CA SER A 496 -54.89 -1.19 -46.45
C SER A 496 -54.61 0.11 -47.20
N GLU A 497 -54.35 0.02 -48.50
CA GLU A 497 -54.05 1.17 -49.36
C GLU A 497 -55.13 2.26 -49.26
N GLU A 498 -56.40 1.84 -49.18
CA GLU A 498 -57.55 2.73 -48.97
C GLU A 498 -57.47 3.48 -47.64
N ASN A 499 -57.21 2.79 -46.52
CA ASN A 499 -57.15 3.42 -45.20
C ASN A 499 -55.91 4.31 -45.03
N ARG A 500 -54.80 3.95 -45.67
CA ARG A 500 -53.60 4.79 -45.74
C ARG A 500 -53.86 6.07 -46.51
N ALA A 501 -54.53 6.00 -47.67
CA ALA A 501 -54.90 7.18 -48.45
C ALA A 501 -55.86 8.11 -47.68
N LYS A 502 -56.87 7.53 -47.00
CA LYS A 502 -57.78 8.28 -46.12
C LYS A 502 -57.05 8.98 -44.98
N LEU A 503 -56.16 8.26 -44.29
CA LEU A 503 -55.37 8.84 -43.20
C LEU A 503 -54.45 9.96 -43.71
N SER A 504 -53.70 9.74 -44.80
CA SER A 504 -52.84 10.77 -45.38
C SER A 504 -53.63 12.02 -45.79
N ALA A 505 -54.78 11.87 -46.44
CA ALA A 505 -55.65 13.00 -46.79
C ALA A 505 -56.11 13.79 -45.55
N GLY A 506 -56.43 13.10 -44.45
CA GLY A 506 -56.76 13.74 -43.18
C GLY A 506 -55.58 14.51 -42.58
N LEU A 507 -54.40 13.89 -42.50
CA LEU A 507 -53.18 14.53 -42.00
C LEU A 507 -52.83 15.78 -42.81
N GLU A 508 -53.07 15.76 -44.12
CA GLU A 508 -52.77 16.87 -45.02
C GLU A 508 -53.56 18.14 -44.71
N THR A 509 -54.78 18.01 -44.18
CA THR A 509 -55.59 19.17 -43.76
C THR A 509 -55.00 19.91 -42.56
N LEU A 510 -54.09 19.27 -41.83
CA LEU A 510 -53.43 19.81 -40.65
C LEU A 510 -52.10 20.49 -40.97
N ARG A 511 -51.65 20.43 -42.24
CA ARG A 511 -50.41 21.02 -42.72
C ARG A 511 -50.28 22.51 -42.38
N GLY A 512 -49.08 22.90 -41.94
CA GLY A 512 -48.72 24.26 -41.56
C GLY A 512 -49.23 24.70 -40.18
N ARG A 513 -49.93 23.83 -39.44
CA ARG A 513 -50.42 24.14 -38.10
C ARG A 513 -49.44 23.67 -37.03
N VAL A 514 -49.40 24.42 -35.93
CA VAL A 514 -48.61 24.16 -34.73
C VAL A 514 -49.55 24.03 -33.53
N TRP A 515 -49.27 23.08 -32.65
CA TRP A 515 -49.96 22.91 -31.37
C TRP A 515 -48.94 22.88 -30.25
N MET A 516 -49.21 23.69 -29.21
CA MET A 516 -48.47 23.69 -27.95
C MET A 516 -49.14 22.80 -26.88
N ASP A 517 -50.39 22.38 -27.11
CA ASP A 517 -51.13 21.48 -26.22
C ASP A 517 -51.36 20.12 -26.88
N ARG A 518 -50.99 19.05 -26.16
CA ARG A 518 -51.14 17.68 -26.65
C ARG A 518 -52.61 17.30 -26.86
N GLN A 519 -53.52 17.63 -25.96
CA GLN A 519 -54.94 17.28 -26.12
C GLN A 519 -55.57 18.00 -27.30
N GLU A 520 -55.22 19.26 -27.54
CA GLU A 520 -55.66 20.00 -28.73
C GLU A 520 -55.17 19.33 -30.01
N PHE A 521 -53.88 18.98 -30.08
CA PHE A 521 -53.32 18.24 -31.20
C PHE A 521 -54.04 16.90 -31.41
N LEU A 522 -54.21 16.11 -30.35
CA LEU A 522 -54.87 14.80 -30.41
C LEU A 522 -56.34 14.92 -30.84
N SER A 523 -57.03 15.99 -30.45
CA SER A 523 -58.38 16.30 -30.89
C SER A 523 -58.41 16.63 -32.40
N ALA A 524 -57.52 17.53 -32.84
CA ALA A 524 -57.40 17.89 -34.26
C ALA A 524 -57.05 16.68 -35.15
N LEU A 525 -56.11 15.85 -34.71
CA LEU A 525 -55.69 14.62 -35.37
C LEU A 525 -56.86 13.64 -35.56
N ARG A 526 -57.65 13.42 -34.50
CA ARG A 526 -58.83 12.53 -34.54
C ARG A 526 -59.92 13.08 -35.43
N MET A 527 -60.21 14.39 -35.35
CA MET A 527 -61.23 15.03 -36.18
C MET A 527 -60.86 14.98 -37.65
N ALA A 528 -59.62 15.32 -38.01
CA ALA A 528 -59.15 15.32 -39.39
C ALA A 528 -59.18 13.91 -40.00
N SER A 529 -58.71 12.89 -39.27
CA SER A 529 -58.77 11.52 -39.74
C SER A 529 -60.21 11.01 -39.89
N LYS A 530 -61.09 11.33 -38.94
CA LYS A 530 -62.51 10.94 -39.00
C LYS A 530 -63.22 11.60 -40.18
N ALA A 531 -62.95 12.89 -40.44
CA ALA A 531 -63.49 13.62 -41.59
C ALA A 531 -63.03 13.01 -42.93
N ALA A 532 -61.81 12.47 -42.99
CA ALA A 532 -61.30 11.72 -44.13
C ALA A 532 -61.81 10.26 -44.21
N GLY A 533 -62.74 9.85 -43.34
CA GLY A 533 -63.39 8.54 -43.39
C GLY A 533 -62.62 7.41 -42.72
N TYR A 534 -61.66 7.72 -41.84
CA TYR A 534 -60.89 6.71 -41.09
C TYR A 534 -60.78 7.06 -39.60
N ALA A 535 -61.35 6.22 -38.72
CA ALA A 535 -61.29 6.44 -37.27
C ALA A 535 -59.97 5.88 -36.69
N LEU A 536 -59.10 6.75 -36.18
CA LEU A 536 -57.82 6.36 -35.59
C LEU A 536 -57.98 5.54 -34.30
N PRO A 537 -57.47 4.30 -34.24
CA PRO A 537 -57.40 3.54 -32.98
C PRO A 537 -56.44 4.20 -31.98
N THR A 538 -56.77 4.14 -30.68
CA THR A 538 -55.96 4.73 -29.59
C THR A 538 -54.46 4.38 -29.63
N PRO A 539 -54.05 3.12 -29.88
CA PRO A 539 -52.63 2.78 -29.99
C PRO A 539 -51.92 3.53 -31.13
N MET A 540 -52.61 3.76 -32.25
CA MET A 540 -52.02 4.42 -33.41
C MET A 540 -51.93 5.93 -33.22
N VAL A 541 -52.92 6.53 -32.53
CA VAL A 541 -52.85 7.92 -32.07
C VAL A 541 -51.59 8.12 -31.21
N LYS A 542 -51.31 7.19 -30.28
CA LYS A 542 -50.11 7.26 -29.42
C LYS A 542 -48.82 7.27 -30.24
N VAL A 543 -48.69 6.34 -31.19
CA VAL A 543 -47.49 6.25 -32.04
C VAL A 543 -47.30 7.51 -32.88
N LEU A 544 -48.39 8.06 -33.42
CA LEU A 544 -48.35 9.26 -34.27
C LEU A 544 -47.83 10.48 -33.51
N TRP A 545 -48.39 10.81 -32.34
CA TRP A 545 -47.91 11.98 -31.61
C TRP A 545 -46.48 11.78 -31.09
N GLN A 546 -46.10 10.57 -30.67
CA GLN A 546 -44.73 10.27 -30.26
C GLN A 546 -43.72 10.40 -31.42
N SER A 547 -44.13 10.15 -32.67
CA SER A 547 -43.25 10.23 -33.84
C SER A 547 -42.86 11.65 -34.26
N ILE A 548 -43.68 12.65 -33.91
CA ILE A 548 -43.49 14.04 -34.36
C ILE A 548 -43.42 15.05 -33.23
N GLY A 549 -43.75 14.65 -32.00
CA GLY A 549 -43.71 15.53 -30.83
C GLY A 549 -42.27 15.87 -30.47
N VAL A 550 -41.92 17.15 -30.54
CA VAL A 550 -40.59 17.66 -30.19
C VAL A 550 -40.68 18.36 -28.84
N HIS A 551 -39.64 18.22 -28.00
CA HIS A 551 -39.57 18.94 -26.72
C HIS A 551 -39.57 20.45 -26.98
N ASP A 552 -40.36 21.17 -26.18
CA ASP A 552 -40.47 22.63 -26.26
C ASP A 552 -40.86 23.17 -24.88
N ASP A 553 -40.04 24.05 -24.31
CA ASP A 553 -40.25 24.55 -22.95
C ASP A 553 -41.50 25.44 -22.82
N GLU A 554 -42.00 26.00 -23.93
CA GLU A 554 -43.23 26.81 -23.96
C GLU A 554 -44.50 25.95 -24.15
N ALA A 555 -44.35 24.66 -24.46
CA ALA A 555 -45.50 23.77 -24.62
C ALA A 555 -46.18 23.45 -23.28
N VAL A 556 -47.50 23.23 -23.34
CA VAL A 556 -48.31 22.88 -22.17
C VAL A 556 -47.85 21.52 -21.63
N ILE A 557 -47.72 21.43 -20.29
CA ILE A 557 -47.36 20.19 -19.60
C ILE A 557 -48.36 19.09 -19.94
N CYS A 558 -47.85 17.96 -20.42
CA CYS A 558 -48.64 16.79 -20.69
C CYS A 558 -49.06 16.10 -19.39
N THR A 559 -50.37 15.89 -19.21
CA THR A 559 -50.91 15.17 -18.06
C THR A 559 -51.53 13.83 -18.44
N ASP A 560 -51.48 12.87 -17.53
CA ASP A 560 -52.20 11.61 -17.64
C ASP A 560 -53.73 11.82 -17.49
N ARG A 561 -54.49 10.71 -17.48
CA ARG A 561 -55.96 10.77 -17.31
C ARG A 561 -56.41 11.23 -15.92
N GLY A 562 -55.54 11.13 -14.92
CA GLY A 562 -55.78 11.58 -13.55
C GLY A 562 -55.38 13.04 -13.32
N GLY A 563 -54.79 13.71 -14.32
CA GLY A 563 -54.30 15.08 -14.21
C GLY A 563 -52.88 15.17 -13.63
N ASN A 564 -52.20 14.04 -13.39
CA ASN A 564 -50.82 14.05 -12.94
C ASN A 564 -49.89 14.36 -14.12
N TRP A 565 -48.79 15.07 -13.85
CA TRP A 565 -47.78 15.36 -14.87
C TRP A 565 -47.12 14.07 -15.33
N GLU A 566 -47.02 13.89 -16.65
CA GLU A 566 -46.28 12.76 -17.22
C GLU A 566 -44.79 13.10 -17.22
N PRO A 567 -43.91 12.20 -16.77
CA PRO A 567 -42.46 12.43 -16.83
C PRO A 567 -41.93 12.41 -18.27
N ASP A 568 -40.95 13.25 -18.58
CA ASP A 568 -40.13 13.13 -19.80
C ASP A 568 -38.90 12.26 -19.53
N PRO A 569 -38.83 11.04 -20.07
CA PRO A 569 -37.65 10.20 -19.93
C PRO A 569 -36.37 10.80 -20.52
N ALA A 570 -36.47 11.74 -21.47
CA ALA A 570 -35.32 12.39 -22.10
C ALA A 570 -34.70 13.48 -21.21
N SER A 571 -35.48 14.06 -20.30
CA SER A 571 -35.04 15.13 -19.39
C SER A 571 -34.86 14.66 -17.94
N ARG A 572 -35.10 13.36 -17.68
CA ARG A 572 -34.86 12.72 -16.39
C ARG A 572 -33.37 12.76 -16.06
N SER A 573 -33.06 13.12 -14.82
CA SER A 573 -31.71 13.04 -14.27
C SER A 573 -31.69 12.29 -12.93
N THR A 574 -30.49 12.02 -12.44
CA THR A 574 -30.25 11.43 -11.12
C THR A 574 -29.31 12.33 -10.34
N GLU A 575 -29.59 12.53 -9.06
CA GLU A 575 -28.77 13.34 -8.16
C GLU A 575 -28.28 12.49 -6.99
N ILE A 576 -27.07 12.76 -6.50
CA ILE A 576 -26.48 12.08 -5.34
C ILE A 576 -26.55 12.99 -4.13
N VAL A 577 -27.32 12.59 -3.12
CA VAL A 577 -27.53 13.36 -1.88
C VAL A 577 -26.94 12.62 -0.68
N PRO A 578 -25.84 13.11 -0.07
CA PRO A 578 -25.26 12.52 1.14
C PRO A 578 -26.28 12.38 2.26
N PHE A 579 -26.16 11.37 3.12
CA PHE A 579 -27.12 11.11 4.21
C PHE A 579 -27.35 12.30 5.15
N GLU A 580 -26.32 13.10 5.40
CA GLU A 580 -26.37 14.31 6.24
C GLU A 580 -27.30 15.41 5.70
N ARG A 581 -27.57 15.43 4.39
CA ARG A 581 -28.39 16.47 3.75
C ARG A 581 -29.83 16.02 3.61
N ASP A 582 -30.79 16.91 3.85
CA ASP A 582 -32.20 16.61 3.53
C ASP A 582 -32.44 16.66 2.01
N ILE A 583 -33.14 15.66 1.47
CA ILE A 583 -33.42 15.55 0.02
C ILE A 583 -34.21 16.77 -0.46
N GLU A 584 -35.27 17.14 0.26
CA GLU A 584 -36.16 18.24 -0.16
C GLU A 584 -35.46 19.59 -0.07
N LYS A 585 -34.56 19.76 0.91
CA LYS A 585 -33.71 20.95 1.00
C LYS A 585 -32.72 21.02 -0.16
N TYR A 586 -32.00 19.92 -0.44
CA TYR A 586 -31.06 19.86 -1.57
C TYR A 586 -31.76 20.13 -2.89
N PHE A 587 -32.89 19.48 -3.14
CA PHE A 587 -33.67 19.66 -4.36
C PHE A 587 -34.08 21.13 -4.56
N ARG A 588 -34.56 21.78 -3.50
CA ARG A 588 -34.95 23.20 -3.55
C ARG A 588 -33.79 24.16 -3.80
N THR A 589 -32.58 23.84 -3.35
CA THR A 589 -31.42 24.76 -3.47
C THR A 589 -30.59 24.53 -4.71
N GLU A 590 -30.38 23.27 -5.11
CA GLU A 590 -29.45 22.91 -6.17
C GLU A 590 -30.16 22.57 -7.50
N VAL A 591 -31.40 22.07 -7.46
CA VAL A 591 -32.08 21.55 -8.67
C VAL A 591 -33.19 22.49 -9.13
N GLN A 592 -34.11 22.84 -8.24
CA GLN A 592 -35.30 23.64 -8.55
C GLN A 592 -35.01 25.01 -9.18
N PRO A 593 -33.92 25.75 -8.84
CA PRO A 593 -33.59 27.01 -9.51
C PRO A 593 -33.26 26.85 -11.01
N HIS A 594 -32.77 25.67 -11.40
CA HIS A 594 -32.43 25.36 -12.79
C HIS A 594 -33.55 24.60 -13.51
N ALA A 595 -34.42 23.90 -12.78
CA ALA A 595 -35.58 23.18 -13.30
C ALA A 595 -36.82 23.40 -12.40
N PRO A 596 -37.56 24.52 -12.58
CA PRO A 596 -38.64 24.91 -11.67
C PRO A 596 -39.80 23.92 -11.56
N ASP A 597 -40.08 23.20 -12.64
CA ASP A 597 -41.17 22.23 -12.75
C ASP A 597 -40.72 20.78 -12.46
N ALA A 598 -39.48 20.57 -12.06
CA ALA A 598 -39.00 19.25 -11.70
C ALA A 598 -39.63 18.75 -10.38
N TRP A 599 -39.63 17.43 -10.18
CA TRP A 599 -39.95 16.81 -8.88
C TRP A 599 -39.11 15.57 -8.64
N VAL A 600 -38.99 15.18 -7.36
CA VAL A 600 -38.29 13.96 -6.97
C VAL A 600 -39.24 12.77 -6.98
N ASP A 601 -38.88 11.70 -7.68
CA ASP A 601 -39.57 10.41 -7.57
C ASP A 601 -38.95 9.58 -6.44
N HIS A 602 -39.52 9.74 -5.24
CA HIS A 602 -39.09 9.04 -4.03
C HIS A 602 -39.19 7.51 -4.14
N SER A 603 -40.08 6.98 -5.00
CA SER A 603 -40.21 5.54 -5.19
C SER A 603 -39.01 4.89 -5.91
N LYS A 604 -38.18 5.71 -6.56
CA LYS A 604 -36.95 5.30 -7.24
C LYS A 604 -35.68 5.72 -6.48
N THR A 605 -35.82 6.20 -5.24
CA THR A 605 -34.66 6.59 -4.44
C THR A 605 -33.92 5.34 -3.98
N LYS A 606 -32.62 5.30 -4.26
CA LYS A 606 -31.75 4.16 -3.94
C LYS A 606 -30.69 4.57 -2.96
N VAL A 607 -30.27 3.63 -2.12
CA VAL A 607 -29.18 3.84 -1.17
C VAL A 607 -27.88 3.34 -1.76
N GLY A 608 -26.85 4.18 -1.70
CA GLY A 608 -25.49 3.83 -2.07
C GLY A 608 -24.50 4.15 -0.96
N TYR A 609 -23.33 3.52 -1.03
CA TYR A 609 -22.20 3.80 -0.16
C TYR A 609 -20.95 4.04 -1.01
N GLU A 610 -20.19 5.08 -0.69
CA GLU A 610 -18.91 5.40 -1.31
C GLU A 610 -17.90 5.90 -0.26
N ILE A 611 -16.62 5.63 -0.47
CA ILE A 611 -15.53 6.17 0.35
C ILE A 611 -14.77 7.16 -0.53
N PRO A 612 -15.17 8.45 -0.55
CA PRO A 612 -14.67 9.45 -1.48
C PRO A 612 -13.34 10.01 -0.96
N PHE A 613 -12.33 9.13 -0.82
CA PHE A 613 -11.06 9.39 -0.13
C PHE A 613 -10.40 10.70 -0.57
N THR A 614 -10.26 10.91 -1.89
CA THR A 614 -9.67 12.14 -2.45
C THR A 614 -10.46 13.38 -2.09
N ARG A 615 -11.80 13.33 -2.12
CA ARG A 615 -12.69 14.47 -1.76
C ARG A 615 -12.55 14.79 -0.27
N LEU A 616 -12.44 13.78 0.57
CA LEU A 616 -12.32 13.95 2.02
C LEU A 616 -11.00 14.63 2.41
N PHE A 617 -9.87 14.26 1.80
CA PHE A 617 -8.57 14.89 2.07
C PHE A 617 -8.25 16.07 1.15
N TYR A 618 -9.21 16.51 0.33
CA TYR A 618 -9.07 17.73 -0.43
C TYR A 618 -9.15 18.94 0.51
N SER A 619 -8.00 19.43 0.95
CA SER A 619 -7.95 20.71 1.65
C SER A 619 -8.17 21.82 0.63
N GLY A 620 -9.36 22.41 0.63
CA GLY A 620 -9.70 23.63 -0.11
C GLY A 620 -8.93 24.88 0.37
N ARG A 621 -7.68 24.73 0.82
CA ARG A 621 -6.77 25.88 0.90
C ARG A 621 -6.69 26.42 -0.51
N ARG A 622 -7.16 27.65 -0.71
CA ARG A 622 -7.00 28.42 -1.94
C ARG A 622 -5.54 28.24 -2.36
N LEU A 623 -5.30 27.40 -3.36
CA LEU A 623 -3.96 27.21 -3.90
C LEU A 623 -3.49 28.61 -4.29
N ARG A 624 -2.29 28.99 -3.82
CA ARG A 624 -1.70 30.26 -4.24
C ARG A 624 -1.63 30.20 -5.77
N GLY A 625 -2.07 31.26 -6.45
CA GLY A 625 -2.17 31.25 -7.91
C GLY A 625 -0.86 30.78 -8.53
N ALA A 626 -0.93 29.97 -9.60
CA ALA A 626 0.25 29.30 -10.14
C ALA A 626 1.41 30.26 -10.47
N GLY A 627 1.09 31.52 -10.82
CA GLY A 627 2.07 32.59 -11.01
C GLY A 627 2.87 32.94 -9.75
N VAL A 628 2.22 33.06 -8.58
CA VAL A 628 2.91 33.41 -7.32
C VAL A 628 3.87 32.29 -6.89
N VAL A 629 3.45 31.03 -7.05
CA VAL A 629 4.31 29.88 -6.75
C VAL A 629 5.46 29.77 -7.75
N SER A 630 5.21 30.11 -9.02
CA SER A 630 6.25 30.15 -10.06
C SER A 630 7.32 31.21 -9.78
N ASP A 631 6.91 32.40 -9.31
CA ASP A 631 7.84 33.47 -8.95
C ASP A 631 8.73 33.06 -7.75
N GLU A 632 8.13 32.46 -6.73
CA GLU A 632 8.88 31.95 -5.57
C GLU A 632 9.82 30.80 -5.97
N ALA A 633 9.38 29.91 -6.87
CA ALA A 633 10.22 28.83 -7.41
C ALA A 633 11.41 29.39 -8.23
N ALA A 634 11.20 30.45 -9.01
CA ALA A 634 12.26 31.14 -9.73
C ALA A 634 13.28 31.79 -8.78
N ASP A 635 12.83 32.41 -7.70
CA ASP A 635 13.70 33.00 -6.67
C ASP A 635 14.55 31.92 -5.97
N VAL A 636 13.95 30.79 -5.60
CA VAL A 636 14.69 29.67 -4.99
C VAL A 636 15.69 29.08 -5.99
N MET A 637 15.35 28.98 -7.28
CA MET A 637 16.28 28.54 -8.32
C MET A 637 17.45 29.50 -8.52
N ALA A 638 17.22 30.81 -8.45
CA ALA A 638 18.28 31.80 -8.49
C ALA A 638 19.24 31.63 -7.30
N GLN A 639 18.70 31.35 -6.10
CA GLN A 639 19.52 31.05 -4.91
C GLN A 639 20.33 29.76 -5.07
N ILE A 640 19.74 28.70 -5.64
CA ILE A 640 20.45 27.43 -5.95
C ILE A 640 21.62 27.70 -6.91
N GLN A 641 21.38 28.43 -8.00
CA GLN A 641 22.42 28.76 -8.99
C GLN A 641 23.55 29.59 -8.37
N SER A 642 23.24 30.52 -7.47
CA SER A 642 24.24 31.32 -6.75
C SER A 642 25.14 30.46 -5.87
N HIS A 643 24.56 29.52 -5.11
CA HIS A 643 25.33 28.61 -4.25
C HIS A 643 26.12 27.58 -5.07
N GLN A 644 25.61 27.14 -6.23
CA GLN A 644 26.35 26.29 -7.17
C GLN A 644 27.59 27.00 -7.72
N ARG A 645 27.50 28.27 -8.14
CA ARG A 645 28.67 29.06 -8.56
C ARG A 645 29.69 29.21 -7.43
N THR A 646 29.22 29.41 -6.20
CA THR A 646 30.09 29.48 -5.02
C THR A 646 30.88 28.17 -4.85
N LEU A 647 30.28 27.01 -5.15
CA LEU A 647 30.99 25.73 -5.13
C LEU A 647 31.95 25.51 -6.32
N GLU A 648 31.66 26.10 -7.48
CA GLU A 648 32.51 26.04 -8.69
C GLU A 648 33.76 26.92 -8.57
N GLU A 649 33.68 28.03 -7.84
CA GLU A 649 34.80 28.94 -7.56
C GLU A 649 35.82 28.39 -6.55
N ILE A 650 35.47 27.29 -5.88
CA ILE A 650 36.32 26.64 -4.89
C ILE A 650 37.10 25.49 -5.55
N PRO A 651 38.45 25.52 -5.59
CA PRO A 651 39.25 24.45 -6.18
C PRO A 651 38.91 23.08 -5.59
N GLY A 652 38.50 22.15 -6.46
CA GLY A 652 38.02 20.83 -6.07
C GLY A 652 39.09 19.91 -5.47
N SER A 653 38.58 18.83 -4.86
CA SER A 653 39.25 17.60 -4.43
C SER A 653 39.87 17.58 -3.02
N LYS A 654 39.11 16.98 -2.07
CA LYS A 654 39.57 16.14 -0.92
C LYS A 654 38.47 15.86 0.14
N LEU A 655 37.35 16.59 0.10
CA LEU A 655 36.31 16.51 1.14
C LEU A 655 35.43 15.27 1.10
N ARG A 656 34.94 14.88 -0.10
CA ARG A 656 34.09 13.69 -0.26
C ARG A 656 34.78 12.39 0.15
N GLU A 657 36.10 12.29 0.00
CA GLU A 657 36.85 11.10 0.38
C GLU A 657 37.08 11.01 1.90
N THR A 658 37.12 12.15 2.61
CA THR A 658 37.51 12.16 4.03
C THR A 658 36.34 11.97 5.01
N PHE A 659 35.12 12.42 4.65
CA PHE A 659 33.91 12.18 5.44
C PHE A 659 33.07 10.98 4.97
N ALA A 660 33.43 10.35 3.84
CA ALA A 660 32.79 9.12 3.35
C ALA A 660 33.63 7.85 3.59
N ALA A 661 34.94 7.99 3.88
CA ALA A 661 35.78 6.87 4.25
C ALA A 661 35.75 6.60 5.76
N SER A 662 35.96 5.34 6.15
CA SER A 662 36.16 4.94 7.55
C SER A 662 37.24 5.80 8.20
N PHE A 663 37.14 6.09 9.50
CA PHE A 663 38.19 6.77 10.24
C PHE A 663 39.53 6.05 10.25
N ASP A 664 39.62 4.82 9.73
CA ASP A 664 40.87 4.08 9.52
C ASP A 664 41.57 4.40 8.18
N ALA A 665 40.96 5.25 7.34
CA ALA A 665 41.55 5.64 6.07
C ALA A 665 42.85 6.46 6.24
N PRO A 666 43.78 6.37 5.26
CA PRO A 666 44.96 7.24 5.21
C PRO A 666 44.55 8.72 5.22
N LEU A 667 45.18 9.51 6.08
CA LEU A 667 44.94 10.96 6.13
C LEU A 667 45.74 11.70 5.06
N ALA A 668 45.26 12.88 4.67
CA ALA A 668 46.02 13.80 3.83
C ALA A 668 47.36 14.21 4.51
N PRO A 669 48.42 14.53 3.75
CA PRO A 669 49.79 14.71 4.26
C PRO A 669 50.00 15.75 5.38
N ASN A 670 49.04 16.63 5.60
CA ASN A 670 49.06 17.74 6.57
C ASN A 670 48.00 17.61 7.69
N TRP A 671 47.23 16.53 7.69
CA TRP A 671 46.20 16.26 8.70
C TRP A 671 46.77 15.41 9.83
N ARG A 672 46.27 15.62 11.05
CA ARG A 672 46.69 14.87 12.23
C ARG A 672 45.54 14.07 12.81
N ARG A 673 45.82 12.89 13.37
CA ARG A 673 44.87 12.20 14.24
C ARG A 673 45.01 12.73 15.66
N VAL A 674 43.91 13.18 16.25
CA VAL A 674 43.88 13.66 17.62
C VAL A 674 42.78 12.95 18.40
N ARG A 675 42.94 12.82 19.71
CA ARG A 675 41.85 12.34 20.58
C ARG A 675 40.78 13.41 20.66
N LEU A 676 39.51 13.03 20.55
CA LEU A 676 38.38 13.97 20.61
C LEU A 676 38.43 14.84 21.87
N GLY A 677 38.75 14.25 23.03
CA GLY A 677 38.86 14.97 24.30
C GLY A 677 40.01 15.99 24.39
N SER A 678 40.91 16.03 23.40
CA SER A 678 41.94 17.07 23.28
C SER A 678 41.41 18.35 22.61
N ILE A 679 40.34 18.23 21.81
CA ILE A 679 39.77 19.31 20.99
C ILE A 679 38.31 19.66 21.35
N LEU A 680 37.61 18.79 22.07
CA LEU A 680 36.25 19.01 22.57
C LEU A 680 36.21 18.66 24.05
N LYS A 681 36.00 19.66 24.92
CA LYS A 681 35.98 19.50 26.37
C LYS A 681 34.55 19.47 26.90
N GLU A 682 34.22 18.50 27.75
CA GLU A 682 32.91 18.44 28.39
C GLU A 682 32.64 19.67 29.28
N ARG A 683 31.51 20.33 29.07
CA ARG A 683 30.95 21.32 29.98
C ARG A 683 29.99 20.62 30.94
N ARG A 684 30.32 20.67 32.23
CA ARG A 684 29.50 20.08 33.30
C ARG A 684 28.67 21.09 34.10
N GLU A 685 28.76 22.37 33.76
CA GLU A 685 27.99 23.44 34.40
C GLU A 685 26.48 23.18 34.30
N VAL A 686 25.78 23.42 35.39
CA VAL A 686 24.34 23.16 35.55
C VAL A 686 23.65 24.46 35.97
N GLY A 687 22.46 24.73 35.44
CA GLY A 687 21.69 25.96 35.69
C GLY A 687 20.18 25.75 35.62
N SER A 688 19.40 26.82 35.84
CA SER A 688 17.93 26.86 35.75
C SER A 688 17.45 27.37 34.38
N GLU A 689 16.23 27.00 33.98
CA GLU A 689 15.55 27.59 32.82
C GLU A 689 15.27 29.08 32.98
N ASP A 690 15.26 29.57 34.23
CA ASP A 690 15.08 31.00 34.54
C ASP A 690 16.27 31.86 34.09
N ASP A 691 17.48 31.27 34.07
CA ASP A 691 18.72 31.95 33.69
C ASP A 691 19.13 31.67 32.22
N PHE A 692 18.68 30.54 31.67
CA PHE A 692 19.04 30.08 30.32
C PHE A 692 17.86 29.43 29.59
N PRO A 693 17.44 29.95 28.42
CA PRO A 693 16.28 29.43 27.68
C PRO A 693 16.50 27.98 27.25
N ALA A 694 15.45 27.19 27.32
CA ALA A 694 15.53 25.76 27.02
C ALA A 694 15.73 25.51 25.51
N LEU A 695 16.68 24.64 25.19
CA LEU A 695 17.02 24.23 23.83
C LEU A 695 16.67 22.75 23.63
N SER A 696 16.22 22.42 22.42
CA SER A 696 16.01 21.06 21.93
C SER A 696 17.19 20.64 21.04
N VAL A 697 17.64 19.41 21.20
CA VAL A 697 18.68 18.81 20.34
C VAL A 697 18.02 17.76 19.47
N THR A 698 17.97 18.02 18.16
CA THR A 698 17.31 17.18 17.15
C THR A 698 18.32 16.68 16.11
N LEU A 699 17.85 15.88 15.17
CA LEU A 699 18.64 15.48 13.99
C LEU A 699 19.04 16.68 13.11
N ASP A 700 18.28 17.78 13.17
CA ASP A 700 18.53 19.00 12.41
C ASP A 700 19.50 19.95 13.11
N GLY A 701 19.75 19.76 14.40
CA GLY A 701 20.71 20.52 15.19
C GLY A 701 20.17 20.94 16.56
N VAL A 702 20.74 22.01 17.10
CA VAL A 702 20.31 22.60 18.38
C VAL A 702 19.40 23.79 18.10
N ILE A 703 18.13 23.67 18.46
CA ILE A 703 17.08 24.65 18.17
C ILE A 703 16.37 25.11 19.46
N PRO A 704 15.71 26.29 19.47
CA PRO A 704 14.86 26.69 20.59
C PRO A 704 13.76 25.66 20.87
N GLN A 705 13.50 25.37 22.13
CA GLN A 705 12.41 24.47 22.52
C GLN A 705 11.05 25.13 22.27
N LEU A 706 10.12 24.42 21.61
CA LEU A 706 8.78 24.92 21.29
C LEU A 706 7.92 25.07 22.56
N SER A 707 7.02 26.06 22.57
CA SER A 707 6.24 26.49 23.74
C SER A 707 5.28 25.43 24.31
N HIS A 708 4.93 24.43 23.52
CA HIS A 708 3.93 23.39 23.79
C HIS A 708 4.55 22.03 24.18
N VAL A 709 5.88 21.93 24.27
CA VAL A 709 6.53 20.72 24.81
C VAL A 709 6.24 20.64 26.32
N ALA A 710 5.73 19.49 26.78
CA ALA A 710 5.41 19.25 28.19
C ALA A 710 6.59 19.65 29.09
N LYS A 711 6.38 20.66 29.94
CA LYS A 711 7.34 21.06 30.97
C LYS A 711 7.23 20.06 32.11
N THR A 712 8.30 19.36 32.43
CA THR A 712 8.36 18.50 33.62
C THR A 712 8.10 19.36 34.86
N ALA A 713 7.25 18.87 35.77
CA ALA A 713 6.84 19.57 36.99
C ALA A 713 8.00 19.77 38.00
N ASP A 714 9.11 19.07 37.82
CA ASP A 714 10.32 19.21 38.61
C ASP A 714 11.33 20.15 37.94
N ARG A 715 11.85 21.10 38.73
CA ARG A 715 12.95 22.01 38.40
C ARG A 715 14.28 21.25 38.32
N ASP A 716 14.36 20.29 37.41
CA ASP A 716 15.56 19.48 37.22
C ASP A 716 16.74 20.38 36.79
N ALA A 717 17.90 20.14 37.40
CA ALA A 717 19.11 20.86 37.08
C ALA A 717 19.48 20.59 35.61
N ARG A 718 19.56 21.60 34.74
CA ARG A 718 19.84 21.44 33.29
C ARG A 718 21.28 21.79 32.94
N ARG A 719 21.85 21.14 31.91
CA ARG A 719 23.19 21.49 31.41
C ARG A 719 23.16 22.84 30.73
N ILE A 720 24.05 23.74 31.15
CA ILE A 720 24.23 25.04 30.48
C ILE A 720 24.90 24.80 29.12
N VAL A 721 24.41 25.47 28.10
CA VAL A 721 24.95 25.50 26.74
C VAL A 721 25.28 26.95 26.40
N ARG A 722 26.49 27.20 25.92
CA ARG A 722 26.89 28.51 25.40
C ARG A 722 26.87 28.51 23.88
N ALA A 723 26.63 29.67 23.28
CA ALA A 723 26.82 29.86 21.85
C ALA A 723 28.24 29.40 21.45
N GLY A 724 28.33 28.53 20.44
CA GLY A 724 29.57 27.90 20.00
C GLY A 724 29.86 26.54 20.64
N ASP A 725 29.13 26.12 21.68
CA ASP A 725 29.22 24.76 22.20
C ASP A 725 28.56 23.77 21.21
N ILE A 726 29.05 22.54 21.22
CA ILE A 726 28.50 21.40 20.51
C ILE A 726 27.67 20.58 21.50
N VAL A 727 26.46 20.19 21.14
CA VAL A 727 25.61 19.33 21.98
C VAL A 727 25.36 18.03 21.25
N ILE A 728 25.51 16.90 21.95
CA ILE A 728 25.31 15.55 21.40
C ILE A 728 24.44 14.71 22.32
N ASN A 729 23.52 13.95 21.74
CA ASN A 729 22.77 12.93 22.46
C ASN A 729 23.65 11.68 22.65
N SER A 730 23.77 11.21 23.89
CA SER A 730 24.57 10.03 24.20
C SER A 730 23.85 8.71 23.98
N ARG A 731 22.52 8.72 23.76
CA ARG A 731 21.69 7.51 23.62
C ARG A 731 21.44 7.12 22.16
N SER A 732 21.36 5.83 21.90
CA SER A 732 21.12 5.23 20.58
C SER A 732 19.71 5.45 20.01
N ASP A 733 18.68 5.55 20.85
CA ASP A 733 17.28 5.79 20.45
C ASP A 733 17.08 7.15 19.77
N ARG A 734 18.05 8.06 19.92
CA ARG A 734 18.09 9.36 19.24
C ARG A 734 19.39 9.53 18.45
N ARG A 735 19.85 8.44 17.83
CA ARG A 735 21.11 8.36 17.09
C ARG A 735 21.26 9.51 16.10
N GLY A 736 22.36 10.25 16.21
CA GLY A 736 22.71 11.36 15.32
C GLY A 736 22.18 12.73 15.77
N SER A 737 21.33 12.81 16.80
CA SER A 737 20.83 14.08 17.34
C SER A 737 21.97 14.87 17.98
N SER A 738 22.45 15.87 17.26
CA SER A 738 23.61 16.66 17.66
C SER A 738 23.72 17.95 16.86
N GLY A 739 24.41 18.94 17.40
CA GLY A 739 24.60 20.18 16.66
C GLY A 739 25.39 21.26 17.38
N LEU A 740 25.67 22.34 16.65
CA LEU A 740 26.26 23.56 17.19
C LEU A 740 25.16 24.42 17.78
N ALA A 741 25.33 24.85 19.03
CA ALA A 741 24.46 25.81 19.66
C ALA A 741 24.77 27.21 19.11
N ILE A 742 23.78 27.81 18.45
CA ILE A 742 23.89 29.18 17.91
C ILE A 742 23.64 30.27 18.96
N ARG A 743 23.12 29.89 20.13
CA ARG A 743 22.74 30.80 21.23
C ARG A 743 22.97 30.13 22.57
N ASP A 744 23.11 30.95 23.61
CA ASP A 744 23.13 30.48 24.99
C ASP A 744 21.76 29.87 25.36
N GLY A 745 21.78 28.82 26.16
CA GLY A 745 20.57 28.13 26.60
C GLY A 745 20.86 26.95 27.51
N SER A 746 19.88 26.08 27.70
CA SER A 746 20.00 24.91 28.56
C SER A 746 19.39 23.66 27.93
N VAL A 747 20.03 22.51 28.10
CA VAL A 747 19.54 21.21 27.61
C VAL A 747 19.40 20.23 28.78
N SER A 748 18.57 19.20 28.61
CA SER A 748 18.45 18.13 29.61
C SER A 748 19.81 17.49 29.92
N ILE A 749 19.98 16.99 31.15
CA ILE A 749 21.21 16.34 31.64
C ILE A 749 21.65 15.13 30.85
N ILE A 750 20.72 14.53 30.10
CA ILE A 750 20.97 13.39 29.22
C ILE A 750 21.88 13.77 28.04
N TYR A 751 21.99 15.05 27.70
CA TYR A 751 22.85 15.53 26.63
C TYR A 751 24.26 15.83 27.12
N THR A 752 25.26 15.50 26.30
CA THR A 752 26.64 15.89 26.56
C THR A 752 26.92 17.21 25.86
N VAL A 753 27.34 18.22 26.62
CA VAL A 753 27.72 19.55 26.11
C VAL A 753 29.24 19.61 25.97
N LEU A 754 29.72 19.98 24.80
CA LEU A 754 31.12 19.93 24.39
C LEU A 754 31.58 21.31 23.94
N ARG A 755 32.56 21.87 24.63
CA ARG A 755 33.21 23.12 24.27
C ARG A 755 34.35 22.86 23.28
N PRO A 756 34.33 23.42 22.07
CA PRO A 756 35.46 23.41 21.15
C PRO A 756 36.70 24.09 21.73
N VAL A 757 37.87 23.44 21.62
CA VAL A 757 39.18 23.97 22.04
C VAL A 757 40.20 23.63 20.96
N GLY A 758 40.71 24.63 20.24
CA GLY A 758 41.69 24.41 19.16
C GLY A 758 41.12 23.74 17.90
N ILE A 759 39.80 23.75 17.73
CA ILE A 759 39.07 23.29 16.54
C ILE A 759 38.03 24.36 16.15
N HIS A 760 37.81 24.55 14.85
CA HIS A 760 36.80 25.46 14.33
C HIS A 760 35.39 24.92 14.70
N PRO A 761 34.53 25.67 15.41
CA PRO A 761 33.25 25.15 15.91
C PRO A 761 32.33 24.58 14.83
N ARG A 762 32.24 25.21 13.66
CA ARG A 762 31.46 24.64 12.53
C ARG A 762 32.11 23.42 11.89
N TYR A 763 33.43 23.30 11.94
CA TYR A 763 34.09 22.07 11.48
C TYR A 763 33.79 20.93 12.44
N ALA A 764 33.85 21.21 13.75
CA ALA A 764 33.43 20.27 14.78
C ALA A 764 31.96 19.82 14.58
N HIS A 765 31.06 20.75 14.24
CA HIS A 765 29.66 20.45 13.90
C HIS A 765 29.52 19.42 12.76
N HIS A 766 30.21 19.66 11.64
CA HIS A 766 30.20 18.74 10.50
C HIS A 766 30.85 17.39 10.84
N LEU A 767 31.94 17.42 11.60
CA LEU A 767 32.63 16.22 12.06
C LEU A 767 31.72 15.32 12.89
N ILE A 768 31.07 15.85 13.93
CA ILE A 768 30.20 15.04 14.80
C ILE A 768 28.94 14.51 14.10
N ARG A 769 28.47 15.21 13.04
CA ARG A 769 27.29 14.80 12.27
C ARG A 769 27.63 13.82 11.16
N SER A 770 28.90 13.65 10.82
CA SER A 770 29.32 12.71 9.78
C SER A 770 29.02 11.25 10.14
N ILE A 771 28.67 10.45 9.13
CA ILE A 771 28.37 9.01 9.31
C ILE A 771 29.54 8.26 9.98
N PRO A 772 30.81 8.44 9.56
CA PRO A 772 31.94 7.79 10.23
C PRO A 772 32.05 8.14 11.71
N PHE A 773 31.77 9.40 12.07
CA PHE A 773 31.73 9.81 13.49
C PHE A 773 30.63 9.11 14.25
N GLN A 774 29.42 9.09 13.71
CA GLN A 774 28.31 8.44 14.39
C GLN A 774 28.59 6.94 14.57
N GLU A 775 29.03 6.24 13.52
CA GLU A 775 29.38 4.82 13.61
C GLU A 775 30.43 4.53 14.69
N GLU A 776 31.51 5.30 14.71
CA GLU A 776 32.56 5.14 15.70
C GLU A 776 32.08 5.53 17.10
N PHE A 777 31.33 6.62 17.24
CA PHE A 777 30.74 7.06 18.50
C PHE A 777 29.85 5.99 19.16
N TYR A 778 29.03 5.28 18.38
CA TYR A 778 28.20 4.20 18.90
C TYR A 778 28.97 2.90 19.13
N ARG A 779 30.04 2.61 18.38
CA ARG A 779 30.94 1.47 18.68
C ARG A 779 31.57 1.53 20.07
N TRP A 780 31.78 2.74 20.59
CA TRP A 780 32.35 2.97 21.92
C TRP A 780 31.32 2.98 23.06
N GLY A 781 30.02 2.84 22.74
CA GLY A 781 28.95 2.81 23.74
C GLY A 781 28.74 1.42 24.35
N HIS A 782 28.00 1.37 25.46
CA HIS A 782 27.70 0.14 26.19
C HIS A 782 26.20 0.08 26.56
N GLY A 783 25.59 -1.10 26.50
CA GLY A 783 24.18 -1.33 26.86
C GLY A 783 23.74 -2.80 26.68
N ILE A 784 22.69 -3.22 27.37
CA ILE A 784 22.16 -4.61 27.36
C ILE A 784 21.09 -4.80 26.26
N VAL A 785 20.47 -3.70 25.79
CA VAL A 785 19.40 -3.67 24.79
C VAL A 785 19.62 -2.46 23.87
N ALA A 786 19.16 -2.52 22.61
CA ALA A 786 19.45 -1.52 21.57
C ALA A 786 19.04 -0.08 21.97
N ASP A 787 18.04 0.10 22.82
CA ASP A 787 17.47 1.42 23.19
C ASP A 787 18.06 2.04 24.47
N LEU A 788 18.93 1.29 25.16
CA LEU A 788 19.64 1.71 26.38
C LEU A 788 21.15 1.85 26.15
N TRP A 789 21.58 1.80 24.89
CA TRP A 789 22.98 1.95 24.51
C TRP A 789 23.40 3.42 24.69
N THR A 790 24.40 3.67 25.56
CA THR A 790 24.91 5.03 25.80
C THR A 790 26.43 5.09 25.71
N THR A 791 26.95 6.15 25.09
CA THR A 791 28.39 6.45 25.06
C THR A 791 28.71 7.58 26.02
N ARG A 792 29.51 7.32 27.06
CA ARG A 792 29.88 8.35 28.05
C ARG A 792 31.00 9.24 27.51
N TYR A 793 31.08 10.49 27.99
CA TYR A 793 32.18 11.39 27.60
C TYR A 793 33.58 10.78 27.83
N SER A 794 33.79 10.02 28.91
CA SER A 794 35.07 9.36 29.21
C SER A 794 35.53 8.36 28.14
N GLU A 795 34.57 7.78 27.40
CA GLU A 795 34.80 6.84 26.29
C GLU A 795 34.95 7.63 25.00
N MET A 796 33.97 8.49 24.70
CA MET A 796 33.97 9.37 23.54
C MET A 796 35.26 10.21 23.43
N ALA A 797 35.80 10.70 24.54
CA ALA A 797 37.02 11.49 24.57
C ALA A 797 38.26 10.75 24.04
N ARG A 798 38.22 9.41 23.93
CA ARG A 798 39.30 8.56 23.45
C ARG A 798 39.26 8.32 21.94
N ILE A 799 38.13 8.60 21.29
CA ILE A 799 37.94 8.44 19.85
C ILE A 799 38.98 9.28 19.10
N LEU A 800 39.66 8.67 18.13
CA LEU A 800 40.62 9.35 17.26
C LEU A 800 39.87 9.95 16.08
N VAL A 801 40.02 11.26 15.89
CA VAL A 801 39.41 11.98 14.77
C VAL A 801 40.45 12.73 13.95
N PRO A 802 40.19 12.92 12.64
CA PRO A 802 40.99 13.79 11.80
C PRO A 802 40.90 15.25 12.25
N LEU A 803 42.03 15.95 12.26
CA LEU A 803 42.12 17.39 12.48
C LEU A 803 42.97 18.05 11.38
N PRO A 804 42.35 18.79 10.44
CA PRO A 804 43.05 19.61 9.45
C PRO A 804 43.69 20.84 10.09
N PRO A 805 44.60 21.54 9.39
CA PRO A 805 45.02 22.90 9.74
C PRO A 805 43.82 23.87 9.80
N PRO A 806 43.85 24.93 10.65
CA PRO A 806 42.72 25.85 10.82
C PRO A 806 42.20 26.50 9.53
N GLU A 807 43.09 26.87 8.62
CA GLU A 807 42.71 27.46 7.32
C GLU A 807 41.94 26.47 6.44
N GLU A 808 42.34 25.20 6.47
CA GLU A 808 41.67 24.13 5.74
C GLU A 808 40.34 23.77 6.40
N GLN A 809 40.23 23.83 7.74
CA GLN A 809 38.94 23.69 8.43
C GLN A 809 37.94 24.76 7.99
N ALA A 810 38.37 26.02 7.83
CA ALA A 810 37.51 27.10 7.37
C ALA A 810 37.04 26.88 5.93
N GLU A 811 37.92 26.39 5.05
CA GLU A 811 37.58 26.06 3.67
C GLU A 811 36.58 24.90 3.59
N ILE A 812 36.80 23.86 4.39
CA ILE A 812 35.89 22.73 4.53
C ILE A 812 34.50 23.18 4.96
N VAL A 813 34.42 24.04 5.99
CA VAL A 813 33.16 24.57 6.48
C VAL A 813 32.43 25.35 5.39
N ARG A 814 33.14 26.18 4.62
CA ARG A 814 32.56 26.95 3.52
C ARG A 814 31.87 26.04 2.50
N GLN A 815 32.51 24.94 2.12
CA GLN A 815 31.96 23.97 1.17
C GLN A 815 30.77 23.19 1.76
N LEU A 816 30.89 22.70 3.00
CA LEU A 816 29.85 21.90 3.63
C LEU A 816 28.59 22.72 3.96
N ASP A 817 28.76 23.95 4.47
CA ASP A 817 27.63 24.87 4.72
C ASP A 817 26.90 25.22 3.41
N ALA A 818 27.63 25.42 2.31
CA ALA A 818 27.03 25.66 0.99
C ALA A 818 26.28 24.43 0.45
N LEU A 819 26.78 23.21 0.70
CA LEU A 819 26.10 21.97 0.34
C LEU A 819 24.82 21.75 1.17
N ASP A 820 24.86 21.99 2.48
CA ASP A 820 23.69 21.89 3.35
C ASP A 820 22.58 22.87 2.92
N GLU A 821 22.96 24.11 2.59
CA GLU A 821 22.01 25.12 2.13
C GLU A 821 21.45 24.77 0.75
N LEU A 822 22.27 24.22 -0.17
CA LEU A 822 21.78 23.69 -1.44
C LEU A 822 20.80 22.54 -1.25
N SER A 823 21.05 21.62 -0.33
CA SER A 823 20.11 20.53 -0.01
C SER A 823 18.79 21.08 0.54
N ARG A 824 18.83 22.09 1.42
CA ARG A 824 17.63 22.77 1.93
C ARG A 824 16.86 23.49 0.81
N LEU A 825 17.54 24.26 -0.03
CA LEU A 825 16.93 25.00 -1.13
C LEU A 825 16.36 24.04 -2.19
N ALA A 826 17.02 22.92 -2.48
CA ALA A 826 16.51 21.89 -3.38
C ALA A 826 15.23 21.23 -2.85
N ALA A 827 15.17 20.94 -1.54
CA ALA A 827 13.96 20.43 -0.90
C ALA A 827 12.81 21.46 -0.97
N ARG A 828 13.10 22.74 -0.71
CA ARG A 828 12.13 23.83 -0.84
C ARG A 828 11.63 24.00 -2.28
N TYR A 829 12.53 23.95 -3.26
CA TYR A 829 12.18 24.02 -4.67
C TYR A 829 11.28 22.85 -5.09
N ALA A 830 11.61 21.63 -4.67
CA ALA A 830 10.77 20.45 -4.95
C ALA A 830 9.36 20.58 -4.35
N ALA A 831 9.24 21.16 -3.16
CA ALA A 831 7.95 21.44 -2.53
C ALA A 831 7.15 22.49 -3.34
N LEU A 832 7.78 23.59 -3.76
CA LEU A 832 7.15 24.64 -4.57
C LEU A 832 6.71 24.12 -5.94
N VAL A 833 7.52 23.29 -6.61
CA VAL A 833 7.13 22.65 -7.88
C VAL A 833 5.94 21.71 -7.67
N SER A 834 5.91 20.94 -6.58
CA SER A 834 4.77 20.10 -6.24
C SER A 834 3.50 20.92 -5.97
N GLU A 835 3.63 22.07 -5.31
CA GLU A 835 2.53 23.01 -5.09
C GLU A 835 2.05 23.63 -6.41
N GLN A 836 2.97 24.02 -7.30
CA GLN A 836 2.66 24.58 -8.62
C GLN A 836 1.91 23.57 -9.50
N VAL A 837 2.34 22.30 -9.51
CA VAL A 837 1.64 21.23 -10.22
C VAL A 837 0.23 21.05 -9.67
N ARG A 838 0.05 21.07 -8.33
CA ARG A 838 -1.27 21.01 -7.71
C ARG A 838 -2.15 22.21 -8.08
N ALA A 839 -1.59 23.42 -8.10
CA ALA A 839 -2.28 24.65 -8.49
C ALA A 839 -2.75 24.60 -9.96
N LEU A 840 -1.85 24.23 -10.88
CA LEU A 840 -2.17 24.10 -12.31
C LEU A 840 -3.20 22.98 -12.57
N SER A 841 -3.08 21.84 -11.89
CA SER A 841 -4.07 20.76 -12.00
C SER A 841 -5.44 21.20 -11.50
N ALA A 842 -5.53 21.98 -10.43
CA ALA A 842 -6.78 22.53 -9.94
C ALA A 842 -7.40 23.55 -10.91
N GLU A 843 -6.58 24.45 -11.50
CA GLU A 843 -7.01 25.40 -12.53
C GLU A 843 -7.54 24.66 -13.78
N LEU A 844 -6.87 23.60 -14.23
CA LEU A 844 -7.28 22.77 -15.37
C LEU A 844 -8.58 22.00 -15.12
N VAL A 845 -8.78 21.47 -13.91
CA VAL A 845 -10.01 20.76 -13.54
C VAL A 845 -11.21 21.72 -13.50
N ASN A 846 -11.03 22.91 -12.92
CA ASN A 846 -12.08 23.93 -12.87
C ASN A 846 -12.42 24.51 -14.26
N HIS A 847 -11.50 24.47 -15.22
CA HIS A 847 -11.78 24.88 -16.62
C HIS A 847 -12.32 23.74 -17.50
N GLY A 848 -12.21 22.48 -17.08
CA GLY A 848 -12.70 21.30 -17.82
C GLY A 848 -14.16 20.93 -17.49
N THR A 849 -14.63 21.27 -16.29
CA THR A 849 -16.06 21.36 -15.98
C THR A 849 -16.53 22.75 -16.38
N GLY A 850 -17.54 22.86 -17.24
CA GLY A 850 -18.05 24.14 -17.76
C GLY A 850 -18.69 25.08 -16.73
N GLU A 851 -17.99 25.39 -15.65
CA GLU A 851 -18.34 26.48 -14.74
C GLU A 851 -17.69 27.77 -15.23
N VAL A 852 -18.44 28.50 -16.05
CA VAL A 852 -18.25 29.94 -16.15
C VAL A 852 -18.77 30.53 -14.84
N SER A 853 -17.88 30.86 -13.91
CA SER A 853 -18.23 31.80 -12.83
C SER A 853 -18.42 33.21 -13.42
N PRO A 854 -19.33 34.02 -12.86
CA PRO A 854 -19.77 35.30 -13.44
C PRO A 854 -18.67 36.35 -13.59
#